data_AF-A0A5N5DQ08-F1
#
_entry.id   AF-A0A5N5DQ08-F1
#
_cell.length_a   1.000
_cell.length_b   1.000
_cell.length_c   1.000
_cell.angle_alpha   90.00
_cell.angle_beta   90.00
_cell.angle_gamma   90.00
#
_symmetry.space_group_name_H-M   'P 1'
#
loop_
_entity.id
_entity.type
_entity.pdbx_description
1 polymer ?
#
loop_
_entity_poly.entity_id
_entity_poly.type
_entity_poly.pdbx_seq_one_letter_code
_entity_poly.pdbx_strand_id
1 'polypeptide(L)'
;MSGRRDFLNQPAPENYVAGLGRGATGFTTRSDLGPAREGPSEEQIKEALAKRAAALGQAPPTAYGATGKDDDDDDDRYQDPENEVGLFANGTYDRDDDEADRIYQEVDERMDRRRKARREAREKAEREEYERNNPKIQQQFADLKRALGSVSEEEWANLPEVGDLTGKNRRQKQNLRQRFYAVPDSVIAAARDAGQLDTSIAAEGGENADGTMTNFADIGAAREKVLQVRLDQATQNSGTETTAGTATSIDPKGYLTSLSKSELSAGEVQVGDIKRVRELLESVIKTNPKHGPGWIAAARLEEVAGRTVAARNVIARGCEHCPKSIDCWLENIRLNDNHNAKIIAASAIKHNNTSARLWQAAADLETDLRAKKRVLRHALDAVPQSVDLWKSAIALEEDPADARLMLAKATEIIPLSVELWLALARLETPENAQLVLNRARKAVPTSHEIWRAAAALQEQLGKTDMVFKVMERGIKSLAKESAMLKREEWISEAEKCEDEGMVISCQAIIRETLSWSLDEDDDRKEIFMEDARGSIGRGKYETARAIYAYALRIFPTSKTLWTAAVALERNHGTKEALWNLLEKAVEACPSAQELWLLFAREREQAGELDQARDVIRRAFNQNPNNEDIWLAAVKMEADHGNHDKARELLMVARREAGTNRVWYRSVAYERQLGNLEAALDLVTQGLQLFPKEPKLYMQKGQIYESLNKIPQAREAYTTGTRQCPQSVPLYLLLSRLEEKAGVTVKARSVLDRARLAVKKNPELWTETVRLERRAGNLTRAAQIMAQALQEVSNSGLLWAEKIWHLEPRTQRKPRSLEAIKKVDNDPILFVAVARIFWGERRLEKAASWFEKAILLDSDLGDTWAWYYKFVCQHGTDEKREEVISKCVLSEPKHGEVWQAVAKDPKNWGKGIEEILKLVAAKLE
;
A
#
# COMPACT_ATOMS: atom_id res chain seq x y z
N MET A 1 -21.07 -28.51 40.85
CA MET A 1 -22.47 -28.15 41.13
C MET A 1 -23.06 -29.24 42.02
N SER A 2 -22.67 -29.24 43.28
CA SER A 2 -23.27 -30.05 44.34
C SER A 2 -24.39 -29.23 44.97
N GLY A 3 -25.64 -29.65 44.75
CA GLY A 3 -26.81 -29.02 45.33
C GLY A 3 -28.03 -29.22 44.44
N ARG A 4 -29.01 -30.00 44.94
CA ARG A 4 -30.31 -30.41 44.32
C ARG A 4 -30.40 -31.85 43.77
N ARG A 5 -29.98 -32.85 44.56
CA ARG A 5 -30.55 -34.22 44.50
C ARG A 5 -30.98 -34.74 45.88
N ASP A 6 -31.11 -33.85 46.87
CA ASP A 6 -31.39 -34.23 48.26
C ASP A 6 -32.79 -34.81 48.46
N PHE A 7 -33.77 -34.39 47.64
CA PHE A 7 -35.16 -34.85 47.74
C PHE A 7 -35.39 -36.30 47.27
N LEU A 8 -34.49 -36.87 46.45
CA LEU A 8 -34.64 -38.24 45.92
C LEU A 8 -34.23 -39.32 46.94
N ASN A 9 -33.41 -38.95 47.94
CA ASN A 9 -32.96 -39.86 48.99
C ASN A 9 -33.81 -39.76 50.28
N GLN A 10 -34.80 -38.87 50.32
CA GLN A 10 -35.70 -38.70 51.46
C GLN A 10 -37.05 -39.38 51.16
N PRO A 11 -37.61 -40.18 52.09
CA PRO A 11 -38.96 -40.71 51.93
C PRO A 11 -39.99 -39.57 51.94
N ALA A 12 -41.11 -39.76 51.22
CA ALA A 12 -42.19 -38.77 51.18
C ALA A 12 -42.80 -38.54 52.58
N PRO A 13 -43.14 -37.30 52.98
CA PRO A 13 -43.76 -37.03 54.28
C PRO A 13 -45.12 -37.72 54.43
N GLU A 14 -45.38 -38.34 55.59
CA GLU A 14 -46.49 -39.29 55.84
C GLU A 14 -47.94 -38.74 55.69
N ASN A 15 -48.15 -37.48 55.28
CA ASN A 15 -49.48 -36.91 55.00
C ASN A 15 -49.53 -36.03 53.73
N TYR A 16 -48.56 -36.17 52.82
CA TYR A 16 -48.51 -35.38 51.59
C TYR A 16 -49.27 -36.06 50.43
N VAL A 17 -50.36 -35.43 49.96
CA VAL A 17 -51.11 -35.85 48.76
C VAL A 17 -50.55 -35.12 47.54
N ALA A 18 -49.91 -35.83 46.61
CA ALA A 18 -49.07 -35.22 45.57
C ALA A 18 -49.75 -34.18 44.66
N GLY A 19 -51.04 -34.35 44.32
CA GLY A 19 -51.80 -33.41 43.49
C GLY A 19 -52.20 -32.13 44.24
N LEU A 20 -52.76 -32.30 45.45
CA LEU A 20 -53.25 -31.19 46.28
C LEU A 20 -52.10 -30.43 46.98
N GLY A 21 -51.08 -31.16 47.45
CA GLY A 21 -49.89 -30.62 48.11
C GLY A 21 -48.95 -29.86 47.17
N ARG A 22 -49.06 -30.07 45.86
CA ARG A 22 -48.41 -29.27 44.81
C ARG A 22 -49.18 -27.97 44.48
N GLY A 23 -50.41 -27.83 44.99
CA GLY A 23 -51.30 -26.71 44.66
C GLY A 23 -51.84 -26.74 43.23
N ALA A 24 -51.86 -27.92 42.59
CA ALA A 24 -52.39 -28.08 41.24
C ALA A 24 -53.92 -28.28 41.29
N THR A 25 -54.68 -27.41 40.63
CA THR A 25 -56.12 -27.55 40.42
C THR A 25 -56.40 -27.86 38.94
N GLY A 26 -57.30 -28.81 38.67
CA GLY A 26 -57.75 -29.12 37.31
C GLY A 26 -58.64 -27.99 36.78
N PHE A 27 -58.47 -27.62 35.51
CA PHE A 27 -59.27 -26.59 34.85
C PHE A 27 -60.60 -27.19 34.38
N THR A 28 -61.73 -26.64 34.84
CA THR A 28 -63.07 -27.04 34.37
C THR A 28 -63.50 -26.15 33.20
N THR A 29 -63.84 -26.77 32.07
CA THR A 29 -64.47 -26.09 30.93
C THR A 29 -65.99 -26.27 30.97
N ARG A 30 -66.70 -25.35 30.30
CA ARG A 30 -68.11 -24.96 30.46
C ARG A 30 -69.20 -26.03 30.15
N SER A 31 -68.84 -27.30 30.06
CA SER A 31 -69.71 -28.44 29.72
C SER A 31 -70.15 -29.29 30.93
N ASP A 32 -69.57 -29.09 32.11
CA ASP A 32 -69.86 -29.91 33.31
C ASP A 32 -70.96 -29.34 34.23
N LEU A 33 -72.12 -29.01 33.66
CA LEU A 33 -73.35 -28.69 34.40
C LEU A 33 -74.36 -29.85 34.23
N GLY A 34 -74.24 -30.86 35.08
CA GLY A 34 -75.21 -31.94 35.22
C GLY A 34 -75.19 -32.51 36.65
N PRO A 35 -76.33 -32.85 37.26
CA PRO A 35 -76.45 -32.95 38.71
C PRO A 35 -75.78 -34.21 39.26
N ALA A 36 -74.90 -34.00 40.23
CA ALA A 36 -74.37 -35.05 41.10
C ALA A 36 -75.53 -35.77 41.80
N ARG A 37 -75.82 -37.00 41.37
CA ARG A 37 -76.51 -37.96 42.22
C ARG A 37 -75.40 -38.63 43.03
N GLU A 38 -75.27 -38.21 44.28
CA GLU A 38 -74.41 -38.86 45.28
C GLU A 38 -74.62 -40.37 45.18
N GLY A 39 -73.59 -41.06 44.70
CA GLY A 39 -73.50 -42.51 44.83
C GLY A 39 -73.45 -42.87 46.31
N PRO A 40 -74.01 -44.02 46.70
CA PRO A 40 -74.10 -44.43 48.10
C PRO A 40 -72.72 -44.37 48.77
N SER A 41 -72.69 -43.94 50.04
CA SER A 41 -71.45 -43.78 50.79
C SER A 41 -70.62 -45.06 50.80
N GLU A 42 -69.29 -44.94 50.89
CA GLU A 42 -68.35 -46.07 50.90
C GLU A 42 -68.72 -47.17 51.91
N GLU A 43 -69.40 -46.81 53.00
CA GLU A 43 -69.89 -47.75 54.02
C GLU A 43 -71.07 -48.61 53.51
N GLN A 44 -72.00 -48.02 52.76
CA GLN A 44 -73.15 -48.75 52.19
C GLN A 44 -72.73 -49.74 51.10
N ILE A 45 -71.71 -49.40 50.30
CA ILE A 45 -71.15 -50.29 49.27
C ILE A 45 -70.41 -51.47 49.91
N LYS A 46 -69.65 -51.23 50.99
CA LYS A 46 -68.99 -52.29 51.76
C LYS A 46 -69.99 -53.22 52.44
N GLU A 47 -71.10 -52.70 52.97
CA GLU A 47 -72.13 -53.54 53.60
C GLU A 47 -72.90 -54.39 52.57
N ALA A 48 -73.18 -53.85 51.38
CA ALA A 48 -73.82 -54.60 50.29
C ALA A 48 -72.91 -55.71 49.73
N LEU A 49 -71.61 -55.44 49.54
CA LEU A 49 -70.62 -56.44 49.15
C LEU A 49 -70.40 -57.50 50.25
N ALA A 50 -70.42 -57.11 51.52
CA ALA A 50 -70.32 -58.05 52.64
C ALA A 50 -71.55 -58.97 52.76
N LYS A 51 -72.77 -58.46 52.54
CA LYS A 51 -73.99 -59.29 52.47
C LYS A 51 -73.96 -60.25 51.29
N ARG A 52 -73.44 -59.83 50.12
CA ARG A 52 -73.28 -60.69 48.94
C ARG A 52 -72.23 -61.78 49.15
N ALA A 53 -71.11 -61.46 49.80
CA ALA A 53 -70.06 -62.43 50.16
C ALA A 53 -70.56 -63.48 51.19
N ALA A 54 -71.41 -63.07 52.15
CA ALA A 54 -72.01 -64.00 53.12
C ALA A 54 -73.02 -64.98 52.50
N ALA A 55 -73.74 -64.58 51.45
CA ALA A 55 -74.68 -65.47 50.75
C ALA A 55 -73.99 -66.50 49.84
N LEU A 56 -72.80 -66.17 49.33
CA LEU A 56 -72.03 -67.00 48.37
C LEU A 56 -70.87 -67.77 49.00
N GLY A 57 -70.68 -67.69 50.32
CA GLY A 57 -69.74 -68.54 51.05
C GLY A 57 -68.26 -68.32 50.72
N GLN A 58 -67.85 -67.10 50.32
CA GLN A 58 -66.45 -66.73 50.04
C GLN A 58 -66.03 -65.49 50.83
N ALA A 59 -64.72 -65.39 51.15
CA ALA A 59 -64.17 -64.34 52.00
C ALA A 59 -64.07 -62.97 51.28
N PRO A 60 -64.32 -61.84 51.97
CA PRO A 60 -64.34 -60.50 51.35
C PRO A 60 -62.92 -59.93 51.09
N PRO A 61 -62.65 -59.26 49.95
CA PRO A 61 -61.31 -58.75 49.62
C PRO A 61 -61.00 -57.42 50.34
N THR A 62 -59.76 -57.27 50.82
CA THR A 62 -59.26 -56.08 51.55
C THR A 62 -58.79 -54.97 50.63
N ALA A 63 -59.19 -53.74 50.98
CA ALA A 63 -58.97 -52.50 50.26
C ALA A 63 -57.54 -51.93 50.48
N TYR A 64 -56.66 -52.10 49.50
CA TYR A 64 -55.50 -51.22 49.24
C TYR A 64 -54.96 -51.52 47.84
N GLY A 65 -55.03 -50.55 46.92
CA GLY A 65 -54.42 -50.63 45.59
C GLY A 65 -55.38 -50.52 44.40
N ALA A 66 -56.24 -49.50 44.37
CA ALA A 66 -56.99 -49.12 43.17
C ALA A 66 -56.98 -47.60 42.99
N THR A 67 -55.92 -47.08 42.35
CA THR A 67 -55.79 -45.71 41.83
C THR A 67 -54.61 -45.69 40.84
N GLY A 68 -54.64 -45.16 39.62
CA GLY A 68 -55.73 -44.70 38.75
C GLY A 68 -55.84 -45.64 37.53
N LYS A 69 -56.84 -45.58 36.64
CA LYS A 69 -57.35 -44.38 35.96
C LYS A 69 -56.21 -43.46 35.51
N ASP A 70 -55.34 -44.01 34.66
CA ASP A 70 -54.84 -43.22 33.56
C ASP A 70 -55.82 -43.42 32.40
N ASP A 71 -56.16 -42.30 31.79
CA ASP A 71 -56.94 -42.19 30.58
C ASP A 71 -56.17 -42.92 29.46
N ASP A 72 -56.43 -44.21 29.28
CA ASP A 72 -56.01 -44.95 28.08
C ASP A 72 -56.94 -44.52 26.92
N ASP A 73 -56.85 -43.24 26.55
CA ASP A 73 -57.05 -42.77 25.18
C ASP A 73 -55.74 -43.04 24.40
N ASP A 74 -55.30 -44.30 24.44
CA ASP A 74 -54.28 -44.82 23.54
C ASP A 74 -54.99 -45.33 22.28
N ASP A 75 -54.52 -44.85 21.12
CA ASP A 75 -55.02 -45.17 19.78
C ASP A 75 -55.14 -46.70 19.50
N ASP A 76 -54.50 -47.54 20.32
CA ASP A 76 -54.60 -49.00 20.27
C ASP A 76 -55.98 -49.55 20.71
N ARG A 77 -56.83 -48.75 21.37
CA ARG A 77 -58.19 -49.16 21.75
C ARG A 77 -59.18 -49.09 20.59
N TYR A 78 -58.87 -48.33 19.54
CA TYR A 78 -59.77 -48.03 18.42
C TYR A 78 -59.53 -48.91 17.17
N GLN A 79 -58.85 -50.05 17.31
CA GLN A 79 -58.43 -50.85 16.14
C GLN A 79 -59.41 -51.94 15.67
N ASP A 80 -60.50 -52.26 16.40
CA ASP A 80 -61.51 -53.20 15.86
C ASP A 80 -62.92 -53.02 16.46
N PRO A 81 -63.97 -52.76 15.64
CA PRO A 81 -65.35 -52.59 16.13
C PRO A 81 -65.96 -53.82 16.83
N GLU A 82 -65.41 -55.02 16.63
CA GLU A 82 -65.89 -56.26 17.27
C GLU A 82 -65.30 -56.50 18.67
N ASN A 83 -64.33 -55.67 19.11
CA ASN A 83 -63.58 -55.88 20.35
C ASN A 83 -63.99 -54.92 21.49
N GLU A 84 -65.14 -54.25 21.38
CA GLU A 84 -65.76 -53.48 22.46
C GLU A 84 -66.39 -54.41 23.51
N VAL A 85 -65.54 -55.04 24.32
CA VAL A 85 -65.97 -55.92 25.41
C VAL A 85 -66.30 -55.08 26.64
N GLY A 86 -67.49 -55.27 27.24
CA GLY A 86 -67.84 -54.71 28.55
C GLY A 86 -68.89 -53.59 28.56
N LEU A 87 -69.53 -53.25 27.44
CA LEU A 87 -70.60 -52.22 27.40
C LEU A 87 -71.82 -52.56 28.28
N PHE A 88 -72.21 -53.83 28.37
CA PHE A 88 -73.38 -54.25 29.15
C PHE A 88 -73.06 -54.62 30.61
N ALA A 89 -71.78 -54.56 31.01
CA ALA A 89 -71.35 -55.02 32.34
C ALA A 89 -71.80 -54.13 33.52
N ASN A 90 -72.28 -52.91 33.24
CA ASN A 90 -72.62 -51.92 34.28
C ASN A 90 -74.13 -51.79 34.58
N GLY A 91 -75.00 -52.59 33.95
CA GLY A 91 -76.43 -52.65 34.28
C GLY A 91 -76.73 -53.39 35.59
N THR A 92 -77.92 -53.24 36.17
CA THR A 92 -78.37 -54.09 37.27
C THR A 92 -78.50 -55.52 36.76
N TYR A 93 -77.50 -56.34 37.07
CA TYR A 93 -77.43 -57.75 36.70
C TYR A 93 -78.15 -58.58 37.77
N ASP A 94 -79.35 -59.05 37.42
CA ASP A 94 -80.21 -59.76 38.35
C ASP A 94 -80.04 -61.27 38.19
N ARG A 95 -80.57 -62.06 39.14
CA ARG A 95 -80.39 -63.52 39.16
C ARG A 95 -80.91 -64.21 37.89
N ASP A 96 -81.88 -63.61 37.21
CA ASP A 96 -82.45 -64.16 35.98
C ASP A 96 -81.47 -63.99 34.80
N ASP A 97 -80.69 -62.89 34.75
CA ASP A 97 -79.63 -62.68 33.75
C ASP A 97 -78.50 -63.70 33.94
N ASP A 98 -78.14 -63.97 35.20
CA ASP A 98 -77.10 -64.94 35.60
C ASP A 98 -77.49 -66.40 35.28
N GLU A 99 -78.80 -66.69 35.23
CA GLU A 99 -79.33 -67.97 34.76
C GLU A 99 -79.37 -68.03 33.22
N ALA A 100 -79.73 -66.93 32.55
CA ALA A 100 -79.73 -66.85 31.09
C ALA A 100 -78.32 -66.97 30.50
N ASP A 101 -77.33 -66.23 31.01
CA ASP A 101 -75.95 -66.27 30.52
C ASP A 101 -75.31 -67.63 30.71
N ARG A 102 -75.63 -68.34 31.82
CA ARG A 102 -75.19 -69.72 32.01
C ARG A 102 -75.76 -70.66 30.97
N ILE A 103 -77.04 -70.51 30.63
CA ILE A 103 -77.67 -71.32 29.59
C ILE A 103 -77.00 -71.04 28.23
N TYR A 104 -76.75 -69.77 27.88
CA TYR A 104 -76.07 -69.42 26.63
C TYR A 104 -74.61 -69.90 26.60
N GLN A 105 -73.84 -69.74 27.68
CA GLN A 105 -72.49 -70.30 27.78
C GLN A 105 -72.50 -71.83 27.64
N GLU A 106 -73.46 -72.52 28.24
CA GLU A 106 -73.55 -73.97 28.10
C GLU A 106 -73.86 -74.39 26.65
N VAL A 107 -74.67 -73.60 25.95
CA VAL A 107 -74.92 -73.79 24.51
C VAL A 107 -73.63 -73.57 23.70
N ASP A 108 -72.90 -72.49 23.94
CA ASP A 108 -71.65 -72.20 23.22
C ASP A 108 -70.57 -73.24 23.51
N GLU A 109 -70.38 -73.64 24.76
CA GLU A 109 -69.46 -74.72 25.14
C GLU A 109 -69.86 -76.05 24.50
N ARG A 110 -71.16 -76.32 24.34
CA ARG A 110 -71.64 -77.53 23.66
C ARG A 110 -71.39 -77.46 22.16
N MET A 111 -71.45 -76.28 21.54
CA MET A 111 -71.08 -76.08 20.15
C MET A 111 -69.57 -76.28 19.96
N ASP A 112 -68.75 -75.76 20.86
CA ASP A 112 -67.29 -75.86 20.81
C ASP A 112 -66.76 -77.27 21.13
N ARG A 113 -67.43 -78.02 22.03
CA ARG A 113 -67.06 -79.39 22.40
C ARG A 113 -66.94 -80.35 21.21
N ARG A 114 -67.60 -80.06 20.08
CA ARG A 114 -67.52 -80.90 18.87
C ARG A 114 -66.11 -80.91 18.24
N ARG A 115 -65.29 -79.87 18.44
CA ARG A 115 -63.95 -79.77 17.82
C ARG A 115 -62.83 -79.30 18.75
N LYS A 116 -63.12 -78.91 20.00
CA LYS A 116 -62.16 -78.34 20.97
C LYS A 116 -60.84 -79.12 21.08
N ALA A 117 -60.89 -80.42 21.35
CA ALA A 117 -59.69 -81.23 21.57
C ALA A 117 -58.73 -81.25 20.37
N ARG A 118 -59.25 -81.25 19.13
CA ARG A 118 -58.42 -81.26 17.92
C ARG A 118 -57.85 -79.88 17.59
N ARG A 119 -58.60 -78.80 17.87
CA ARG A 119 -58.14 -77.41 17.69
C ARG A 119 -57.00 -77.08 18.66
N GLU A 120 -57.18 -77.35 19.96
CA GLU A 120 -56.17 -77.06 20.98
C GLU A 120 -54.87 -77.85 20.77
N ALA A 121 -54.97 -79.13 20.39
CA ALA A 121 -53.79 -79.94 20.10
C ALA A 121 -53.01 -79.40 18.89
N ARG A 122 -53.72 -78.91 17.86
CA ARG A 122 -53.09 -78.30 16.68
C ARG A 122 -52.44 -76.96 17.01
N GLU A 123 -53.13 -76.08 17.73
CA GLU A 123 -52.60 -74.77 18.13
C GLU A 123 -51.35 -74.91 19.00
N LYS A 124 -51.34 -75.90 19.90
CA LYS A 124 -50.16 -76.16 20.73
C LYS A 124 -48.96 -76.61 19.87
N ALA A 125 -49.18 -77.51 18.92
CA ALA A 125 -48.13 -77.98 18.02
C ALA A 125 -47.60 -76.85 17.10
N GLU A 126 -48.48 -76.01 16.55
CA GLU A 126 -48.08 -74.84 15.74
C GLU A 126 -47.27 -73.84 16.58
N ARG A 127 -47.62 -73.63 17.86
CA ARG A 127 -46.87 -72.74 18.76
C ARG A 127 -45.47 -73.28 19.05
N GLU A 128 -45.33 -74.57 19.33
CA GLU A 128 -44.03 -75.21 19.59
C GLU A 128 -43.12 -75.19 18.34
N GLU A 129 -43.67 -75.41 17.14
CA GLU A 129 -42.91 -75.27 15.89
C GLU A 129 -42.50 -73.82 15.60
N TYR A 130 -43.39 -72.85 15.88
CA TYR A 130 -43.08 -71.44 15.73
C TYR A 130 -41.95 -70.99 16.67
N GLU A 131 -41.99 -71.40 17.94
CA GLU A 131 -40.94 -71.07 18.91
C GLU A 131 -39.59 -71.73 18.55
N ARG A 132 -39.60 -72.91 17.92
CA ARG A 132 -38.36 -73.55 17.42
C ARG A 132 -37.76 -72.79 16.24
N ASN A 133 -38.60 -72.30 15.32
CA ASN A 133 -38.14 -71.61 14.12
C ASN A 133 -37.78 -70.13 14.38
N ASN A 134 -38.50 -69.47 15.29
CA ASN A 134 -38.30 -68.07 15.67
C ASN A 134 -38.18 -67.93 17.20
N PRO A 135 -37.07 -68.38 17.82
CA PRO A 135 -36.85 -68.15 19.25
C PRO A 135 -36.72 -66.66 19.51
N LYS A 136 -37.28 -66.18 20.63
CA LYS A 136 -37.19 -64.77 21.03
C LYS A 136 -35.72 -64.39 21.24
N ILE A 137 -35.35 -63.12 21.00
CA ILE A 137 -33.96 -62.63 21.15
C ILE A 137 -33.36 -63.03 22.51
N GLN A 138 -34.14 -62.95 23.59
CA GLN A 138 -33.68 -63.36 24.93
C GLN A 138 -33.32 -64.85 25.03
N GLN A 139 -33.99 -65.72 24.28
CA GLN A 139 -33.69 -67.16 24.21
C GLN A 139 -32.44 -67.42 23.35
N GLN A 140 -32.21 -66.62 22.30
CA GLN A 140 -31.01 -66.70 21.46
C GLN A 140 -29.72 -66.36 22.23
N PHE A 141 -29.80 -65.44 23.20
CA PHE A 141 -28.67 -65.03 24.04
C PHE A 141 -28.64 -65.70 25.42
N ALA A 142 -29.51 -66.69 25.68
CA ALA A 142 -29.63 -67.32 26.98
C ALA A 142 -28.35 -68.09 27.39
N ASP A 143 -27.66 -68.68 26.42
CA ASP A 143 -26.38 -69.36 26.58
C ASP A 143 -25.24 -68.38 26.89
N LEU A 144 -25.12 -67.28 26.16
CA LEU A 144 -24.15 -66.21 26.39
C LEU A 144 -24.37 -65.51 27.74
N LYS A 145 -25.64 -65.29 28.12
CA LYS A 145 -25.99 -64.77 29.45
C LYS A 145 -25.59 -65.74 30.56
N ARG A 146 -25.69 -67.06 30.34
CA ARG A 146 -25.20 -68.07 31.29
C ARG A 146 -23.67 -68.09 31.34
N ALA A 147 -22.98 -67.91 30.21
CA ALA A 147 -21.52 -67.81 30.13
C ALA A 147 -20.97 -66.57 30.84
N LEU A 148 -21.69 -65.44 30.84
CA LEU A 148 -21.35 -64.24 31.62
C LEU A 148 -21.26 -64.49 33.13
N GLY A 149 -21.89 -65.54 33.65
CA GLY A 149 -21.75 -65.96 35.05
C GLY A 149 -20.36 -66.51 35.41
N SER A 150 -19.50 -66.79 34.43
CA SER A 150 -18.10 -67.21 34.67
C SER A 150 -17.13 -66.04 34.88
N VAL A 151 -17.55 -64.81 34.58
CA VAL A 151 -16.74 -63.59 34.75
C VAL A 151 -16.72 -63.21 36.23
N SER A 152 -15.52 -63.05 36.79
CA SER A 152 -15.32 -62.74 38.20
C SER A 152 -15.73 -61.30 38.54
N GLU A 153 -16.09 -61.03 39.80
CA GLU A 153 -16.43 -59.67 40.24
C GLU A 153 -15.24 -58.69 40.05
N GLU A 154 -14.00 -59.16 40.13
CA GLU A 154 -12.81 -58.35 39.87
C GLU A 154 -12.71 -57.92 38.39
N GLU A 155 -13.06 -58.80 37.45
CA GLU A 155 -13.12 -58.47 36.03
C GLU A 155 -14.30 -57.53 35.72
N TRP A 156 -15.43 -57.69 36.41
CA TRP A 156 -16.55 -56.75 36.35
C TRP A 156 -16.16 -55.35 36.86
N ALA A 157 -15.40 -55.28 37.96
CA ALA A 157 -14.92 -54.02 38.52
C ALA A 157 -13.86 -53.34 37.63
N ASN A 158 -13.08 -54.12 36.87
CA ASN A 158 -12.02 -53.64 35.98
C ASN A 158 -12.47 -53.38 34.53
N LEU A 159 -13.78 -53.37 34.26
CA LEU A 159 -14.28 -52.95 32.96
C LEU A 159 -13.81 -51.50 32.67
N PRO A 160 -13.06 -51.27 31.58
CA PRO A 160 -12.61 -49.92 31.25
C PRO A 160 -13.81 -49.02 30.96
N GLU A 161 -13.83 -47.83 31.56
CA GLU A 161 -14.80 -46.81 31.14
C GLU A 161 -14.57 -46.42 29.68
N VAL A 162 -15.62 -45.96 28.99
CA VAL A 162 -15.55 -45.49 27.59
C VAL A 162 -14.71 -44.22 27.47
N GLY A 163 -13.39 -44.39 27.45
CA GLY A 163 -12.44 -43.35 27.08
C GLY A 163 -12.64 -42.94 25.63
N ASP A 164 -12.56 -41.63 25.35
CA ASP A 164 -12.84 -41.05 24.03
C ASP A 164 -11.70 -41.34 23.02
N LEU A 165 -11.60 -42.60 22.59
CA LEU A 165 -10.58 -43.12 21.66
C LEU A 165 -10.62 -42.44 20.27
N THR A 166 -11.74 -41.78 19.94
CA THR A 166 -11.94 -41.10 18.66
C THR A 166 -11.77 -39.57 18.74
N GLY A 167 -11.54 -39.01 19.94
CA GLY A 167 -11.38 -37.57 20.17
C GLY A 167 -12.62 -36.73 19.80
N LYS A 168 -13.79 -37.36 19.70
CA LYS A 168 -15.05 -36.75 19.21
C LYS A 168 -15.51 -35.63 20.13
N ASN A 169 -15.32 -35.80 21.44
CA ASN A 169 -15.77 -34.85 22.46
C ASN A 169 -14.89 -33.59 22.47
N ARG A 170 -13.58 -33.72 22.21
CA ARG A 170 -12.67 -32.58 21.96
C ARG A 170 -13.07 -31.81 20.69
N ARG A 171 -13.44 -32.51 19.62
CA ARG A 171 -13.89 -31.91 18.35
C ARG A 171 -15.22 -31.16 18.51
N GLN A 172 -16.16 -31.73 19.25
CA GLN A 172 -17.43 -31.05 19.59
C GLN A 172 -17.21 -29.79 20.42
N LYS A 173 -16.33 -29.83 21.43
CA LYS A 173 -16.00 -28.65 22.26
C LYS A 173 -15.33 -27.53 21.45
N GLN A 174 -14.53 -27.90 20.44
CA GLN A 174 -13.89 -26.95 19.54
C GLN A 174 -14.90 -26.32 18.58
N ASN A 175 -15.86 -27.10 18.05
CA ASN A 175 -16.96 -26.60 17.23
C ASN A 175 -17.91 -25.67 18.02
N LEU A 176 -18.20 -25.98 19.28
CA LEU A 176 -19.05 -25.13 20.15
C LEU A 176 -18.43 -23.76 20.48
N ARG A 177 -17.10 -23.61 20.35
CA ARG A 177 -16.38 -22.34 20.56
C ARG A 177 -16.18 -21.53 19.28
N GLN A 178 -16.65 -22.00 18.12
CA GLN A 178 -16.59 -21.24 16.89
C GLN A 178 -17.67 -20.16 16.92
N ARG A 179 -17.26 -18.89 17.03
CA ARG A 179 -18.08 -17.77 16.59
C ARG A 179 -17.95 -17.67 15.07
N PHE A 180 -19.08 -17.69 14.37
CA PHE A 180 -19.12 -17.42 12.94
C PHE A 180 -18.93 -15.91 12.72
N TYR A 181 -17.93 -15.56 11.92
CA TYR A 181 -17.84 -14.24 11.29
C TYR A 181 -18.48 -14.35 9.90
N ALA A 182 -19.07 -13.27 9.40
CA ALA A 182 -19.49 -13.22 8.00
C ALA A 182 -18.27 -13.50 7.12
N VAL A 183 -18.40 -14.49 6.22
CA VAL A 183 -17.34 -14.84 5.27
C VAL A 183 -17.12 -13.64 4.36
N PRO A 184 -15.90 -13.09 4.25
CA PRO A 184 -15.63 -12.00 3.33
C PRO A 184 -15.77 -12.51 1.89
N ASP A 185 -16.46 -11.76 1.04
CA ASP A 185 -16.86 -12.14 -0.33
C ASP A 185 -15.71 -12.72 -1.20
N SER A 186 -14.47 -12.40 -0.87
CA SER A 186 -13.25 -13.02 -1.41
C SER A 186 -13.21 -14.56 -1.38
N VAL A 187 -13.82 -15.20 -0.36
CA VAL A 187 -13.80 -16.66 -0.21
C VAL A 187 -14.92 -17.30 -1.03
N ILE A 188 -16.04 -16.59 -1.22
CA ILE A 188 -17.10 -17.00 -2.14
C ILE A 188 -16.60 -16.91 -3.59
N ALA A 189 -15.77 -15.91 -3.90
CA ALA A 189 -15.08 -15.82 -5.18
C ALA A 189 -14.13 -17.00 -5.41
N ALA A 190 -13.28 -17.34 -4.43
CA ALA A 190 -12.34 -18.46 -4.55
C ALA A 190 -13.04 -19.84 -4.62
N ALA A 191 -14.18 -20.01 -3.95
CA ALA A 191 -14.96 -21.25 -4.01
C ALA A 191 -15.69 -21.45 -5.35
N ARG A 192 -16.00 -20.36 -6.06
CA ARG A 192 -16.58 -20.42 -7.40
C ARG A 192 -15.58 -20.96 -8.43
N ASP A 193 -14.29 -20.70 -8.24
CA ASP A 193 -13.22 -21.13 -9.16
C ASP A 193 -12.85 -22.62 -9.02
N ALA A 194 -13.23 -23.29 -7.94
CA ALA A 194 -12.83 -24.68 -7.66
C ALA A 194 -13.84 -25.75 -8.14
N GLY A 195 -15.03 -25.35 -8.60
CA GLY A 195 -16.14 -26.26 -8.86
C GLY A 195 -16.33 -26.65 -10.32
N GLN A 196 -15.31 -27.16 -11.03
CA GLN A 196 -15.55 -27.78 -12.33
C GLN A 196 -14.43 -28.76 -12.74
N LEU A 197 -14.59 -30.03 -12.37
CA LEU A 197 -14.13 -31.24 -13.08
C LEU A 197 -14.49 -32.48 -12.24
N ASP A 198 -15.54 -33.22 -12.64
CA ASP A 198 -15.46 -34.64 -13.05
C ASP A 198 -16.87 -35.28 -13.17
N THR A 199 -17.12 -35.96 -14.28
CA THR A 199 -18.33 -36.78 -14.53
C THR A 199 -17.95 -37.99 -15.39
N SER A 200 -18.15 -39.21 -14.89
CA SER A 200 -18.60 -40.36 -15.70
C SER A 200 -19.10 -41.52 -14.83
N ILE A 201 -19.95 -42.37 -15.44
CA ILE A 201 -20.97 -43.24 -14.83
C ILE A 201 -20.68 -44.73 -15.10
N ALA A 202 -21.00 -45.56 -14.08
CA ALA A 202 -21.45 -46.98 -14.04
C ALA A 202 -20.54 -48.16 -14.45
N ALA A 203 -20.43 -49.17 -13.57
CA ALA A 203 -21.01 -50.51 -13.76
C ALA A 203 -20.91 -51.41 -12.49
N GLU A 204 -22.07 -52.00 -12.13
CA GLU A 204 -22.39 -53.29 -11.48
C GLU A 204 -21.53 -53.99 -10.38
N GLY A 205 -22.22 -54.51 -9.35
CA GLY A 205 -22.06 -55.92 -8.93
C GLY A 205 -21.76 -56.25 -7.44
N GLY A 206 -22.80 -56.57 -6.66
CA GLY A 206 -22.96 -57.76 -5.78
C GLY A 206 -21.92 -58.22 -4.74
N GLU A 207 -22.34 -58.17 -3.46
CA GLU A 207 -22.26 -59.15 -2.34
C GLU A 207 -21.01 -59.99 -1.95
N ASN A 208 -20.80 -60.00 -0.61
CA ASN A 208 -20.34 -61.07 0.30
C ASN A 208 -18.84 -61.41 0.50
N ALA A 209 -18.46 -61.23 1.78
CA ALA A 209 -17.74 -62.15 2.69
C ALA A 209 -16.32 -62.67 2.39
N ASP A 210 -15.40 -62.21 3.24
CA ASP A 210 -14.42 -62.97 4.05
C ASP A 210 -13.29 -63.82 3.39
N GLY A 211 -12.07 -63.70 3.94
CA GLY A 211 -11.04 -64.75 3.93
C GLY A 211 -10.00 -64.82 2.79
N THR A 212 -8.84 -64.18 2.99
CA THR A 212 -7.49 -64.52 2.45
C THR A 212 -7.27 -64.76 0.94
N MET A 213 -6.67 -63.80 0.20
CA MET A 213 -6.07 -64.05 -1.13
C MET A 213 -4.86 -63.15 -1.47
N THR A 214 -3.96 -63.73 -2.26
CA THR A 214 -2.74 -63.18 -2.90
C THR A 214 -2.96 -61.88 -3.69
N ASN A 215 -2.00 -60.95 -3.63
CA ASN A 215 -2.11 -59.60 -4.19
C ASN A 215 -1.93 -59.54 -5.72
N PHE A 216 -3.02 -59.63 -6.48
CA PHE A 216 -3.01 -59.51 -7.95
C PHE A 216 -2.70 -58.09 -8.46
N ALA A 217 -2.80 -57.06 -7.61
CA ALA A 217 -2.50 -55.68 -7.96
C ALA A 217 -1.00 -55.49 -8.29
N ASP A 218 -0.10 -56.14 -7.53
CA ASP A 218 1.34 -56.03 -7.76
C ASP A 218 1.79 -56.79 -9.02
N ILE A 219 1.11 -57.90 -9.35
CA ILE A 219 1.36 -58.67 -10.59
C ILE A 219 0.82 -57.90 -11.81
N GLY A 220 -0.33 -57.24 -11.68
CA GLY A 220 -0.89 -56.34 -12.69
C GLY A 220 0.03 -55.16 -12.99
N ALA A 221 0.48 -54.45 -11.95
CA ALA A 221 1.40 -53.32 -12.07
C ALA A 221 2.78 -53.71 -12.63
N ALA A 222 3.28 -54.90 -12.28
CA ALA A 222 4.54 -55.41 -12.84
C ALA A 222 4.39 -55.77 -14.32
N ARG A 223 3.28 -56.38 -14.74
CA ARG A 223 3.00 -56.65 -16.16
C ARG A 223 2.79 -55.38 -16.97
N GLU A 224 2.12 -54.38 -16.41
CA GLU A 224 1.89 -53.09 -17.06
C GLU A 224 3.21 -52.33 -17.28
N LYS A 225 4.11 -52.33 -16.29
CA LYS A 225 5.45 -51.75 -16.47
C LYS A 225 6.30 -52.50 -17.49
N VAL A 226 6.22 -53.84 -17.53
CA VAL A 226 6.93 -54.63 -18.55
C VAL A 226 6.35 -54.39 -19.93
N LEU A 227 5.03 -54.21 -20.05
CA LEU A 227 4.36 -53.83 -21.29
C LEU A 227 4.77 -52.43 -21.74
N GLN A 228 4.82 -51.46 -20.83
CA GLN A 228 5.26 -50.09 -21.09
C GLN A 228 6.72 -50.06 -21.54
N VAL A 229 7.62 -50.79 -20.89
CA VAL A 229 9.02 -50.90 -21.32
C VAL A 229 9.13 -51.58 -22.69
N ARG A 230 8.26 -52.53 -23.03
CA ARG A 230 8.21 -53.13 -24.37
C ARG A 230 7.61 -52.21 -25.42
N LEU A 231 6.65 -51.36 -25.07
CA LEU A 231 6.11 -50.31 -25.94
C LEU A 231 7.13 -49.19 -26.16
N ASP A 232 7.87 -48.80 -25.12
CA ASP A 232 8.97 -47.83 -25.19
C ASP A 232 10.16 -48.40 -25.97
N GLN A 233 10.46 -49.70 -25.83
CA GLN A 233 11.43 -50.38 -26.69
C GLN A 233 10.91 -50.55 -28.12
N ALA A 234 9.62 -50.82 -28.34
CA ALA A 234 9.06 -50.94 -29.69
C ALA A 234 9.03 -49.60 -30.43
N THR A 235 8.80 -48.49 -29.71
CA THR A 235 8.92 -47.12 -30.24
C THR A 235 10.37 -46.72 -30.48
N GLN A 236 11.35 -47.31 -29.79
CA GLN A 236 12.78 -47.10 -30.05
C GLN A 236 13.40 -48.07 -31.08
N ASN A 237 12.92 -49.32 -31.22
CA ASN A 237 13.50 -50.35 -32.09
C ASN A 237 12.87 -50.43 -33.50
N SER A 238 11.80 -49.70 -33.78
CA SER A 238 11.36 -49.50 -35.17
C SER A 238 12.29 -48.49 -35.85
N GLY A 239 13.42 -49.00 -36.35
CA GLY A 239 14.44 -48.28 -37.11
C GLY A 239 13.99 -47.84 -38.51
N THR A 240 12.89 -47.10 -38.57
CA THR A 240 12.51 -46.27 -39.72
C THR A 240 12.40 -44.83 -39.23
N GLU A 241 13.29 -43.98 -39.73
CA GLU A 241 13.50 -42.55 -39.40
C GLU A 241 12.29 -41.61 -39.64
N THR A 242 11.05 -42.10 -39.68
CA THR A 242 9.89 -41.30 -40.11
C THR A 242 8.88 -40.93 -39.02
N THR A 243 9.22 -41.08 -37.73
CA THR A 243 8.33 -40.67 -36.61
C THR A 243 8.95 -39.66 -35.65
N ALA A 244 10.06 -39.01 -36.02
CA ALA A 244 10.63 -37.91 -35.24
C ALA A 244 9.94 -36.54 -35.45
N GLY A 245 8.89 -36.48 -36.28
CA GLY A 245 8.24 -35.21 -36.67
C GLY A 245 6.72 -35.12 -36.51
N THR A 246 6.01 -36.20 -36.17
CA THR A 246 4.53 -36.21 -36.08
C THR A 246 3.99 -36.21 -34.66
N ALA A 247 4.82 -36.49 -33.65
CA ALA A 247 4.45 -36.32 -32.25
C ALA A 247 4.79 -34.90 -31.79
N THR A 248 3.90 -33.93 -32.01
CA THR A 248 4.06 -32.57 -31.50
C THR A 248 3.69 -32.52 -30.02
N SER A 249 4.64 -32.73 -29.11
CA SER A 249 4.46 -32.42 -27.70
C SER A 249 4.74 -30.93 -27.47
N ILE A 250 3.71 -30.17 -27.13
CA ILE A 250 3.85 -28.77 -26.73
C ILE A 250 4.28 -28.75 -25.26
N ASP A 251 5.27 -27.92 -24.89
CA ASP A 251 5.65 -27.72 -23.49
C ASP A 251 4.44 -27.15 -22.72
N PRO A 252 3.83 -27.90 -21.80
CA PRO A 252 2.65 -27.45 -21.08
C PRO A 252 2.95 -26.20 -20.24
N LYS A 253 4.19 -26.00 -19.76
CA LYS A 253 4.55 -24.79 -19.02
C LYS A 253 4.66 -23.58 -19.94
N GLY A 254 5.35 -23.71 -21.07
CA GLY A 254 5.41 -22.68 -22.09
C GLY A 254 4.04 -22.29 -22.64
N TYR A 255 3.18 -23.28 -22.90
CA TYR A 255 1.81 -23.08 -23.37
C TYR A 255 0.94 -22.40 -22.31
N LEU A 256 0.95 -22.86 -21.06
CA LEU A 256 0.23 -22.19 -19.95
C LEU A 256 0.76 -20.78 -19.67
N THR A 257 2.05 -20.52 -19.89
CA THR A 257 2.63 -19.18 -19.76
C THR A 257 2.18 -18.28 -20.91
N SER A 258 2.03 -18.82 -22.12
CA SER A 258 1.48 -18.07 -23.26
C SER A 258 -0.02 -17.82 -23.11
N LEU A 259 -0.76 -18.79 -22.58
CA LEU A 259 -2.17 -18.67 -22.24
C LEU A 259 -2.39 -17.63 -21.14
N SER A 260 -1.63 -17.67 -20.05
CA SER A 260 -1.76 -16.66 -18.98
C SER A 260 -1.42 -15.25 -19.47
N LYS A 261 -0.45 -15.10 -20.38
CA LYS A 261 -0.19 -13.81 -21.07
C LYS A 261 -1.37 -13.35 -21.92
N SER A 262 -2.08 -14.27 -22.59
CA SER A 262 -3.28 -13.94 -23.38
C SER A 262 -4.52 -13.66 -22.52
N GLU A 263 -4.68 -14.36 -21.39
CA GLU A 263 -5.79 -14.19 -20.45
C GLU A 263 -5.68 -12.89 -19.64
N LEU A 264 -4.47 -12.40 -19.37
CA LEU A 264 -4.24 -11.10 -18.71
C LEU A 264 -4.89 -9.92 -19.47
N SER A 265 -5.11 -10.05 -20.78
CA SER A 265 -5.84 -9.04 -21.56
C SER A 265 -7.37 -9.21 -21.51
N ALA A 266 -7.88 -10.37 -21.12
CA ALA A 266 -9.30 -10.71 -21.09
C ALA A 266 -9.91 -10.65 -19.67
N GLY A 267 -9.07 -10.70 -18.63
CA GLY A 267 -9.48 -10.75 -17.22
C GLY A 267 -10.14 -9.48 -16.67
N GLU A 268 -10.17 -8.37 -17.41
CA GLU A 268 -10.75 -7.11 -16.93
C GLU A 268 -12.27 -6.99 -17.18
N VAL A 269 -12.90 -7.84 -18.00
CA VAL A 269 -14.32 -7.66 -18.38
C VAL A 269 -15.16 -8.89 -18.07
N GLN A 270 -16.14 -8.72 -17.18
CA GLN A 270 -17.10 -9.77 -16.81
C GLN A 270 -17.96 -10.16 -18.03
N VAL A 271 -17.80 -11.40 -18.51
CA VAL A 271 -18.53 -11.95 -19.66
C VAL A 271 -20.07 -11.88 -19.49
N GLY A 272 -20.57 -11.92 -18.24
CA GLY A 272 -21.98 -11.75 -17.93
C GLY A 272 -22.54 -10.36 -18.26
N ASP A 273 -21.74 -9.32 -18.04
CA ASP A 273 -22.13 -7.94 -18.32
C ASP A 273 -22.10 -7.66 -19.82
N ILE A 274 -21.13 -8.23 -20.55
CA ILE A 274 -21.07 -8.11 -22.02
C ILE A 274 -22.36 -8.63 -22.68
N LYS A 275 -22.92 -9.75 -22.20
CA LYS A 275 -24.17 -10.29 -22.75
C LYS A 275 -25.37 -9.38 -22.48
N ARG A 276 -25.51 -8.88 -21.25
CA ARG A 276 -26.59 -7.94 -20.89
C ARG A 276 -26.48 -6.62 -21.66
N VAL A 277 -25.26 -6.06 -21.74
CA VAL A 277 -25.00 -4.82 -22.47
C VAL A 277 -25.19 -5.02 -23.97
N ARG A 278 -24.88 -6.21 -24.52
CA ARG A 278 -25.16 -6.55 -25.92
C ARG A 278 -26.66 -6.52 -26.19
N GLU A 279 -27.47 -7.17 -25.38
CA GLU A 279 -28.93 -7.15 -25.53
C GLU A 279 -29.50 -5.73 -25.42
N LEU A 280 -28.99 -4.94 -24.47
CA LEU A 280 -29.37 -3.55 -24.31
C LEU A 280 -29.00 -2.73 -25.55
N LEU A 281 -27.77 -2.82 -26.05
CA LEU A 281 -27.32 -2.05 -27.21
C LEU A 281 -28.01 -2.52 -28.50
N GLU A 282 -28.31 -3.82 -28.64
CA GLU A 282 -29.15 -4.32 -29.73
C GLU A 282 -30.56 -3.73 -29.67
N SER A 283 -31.14 -3.61 -28.47
CA SER A 283 -32.45 -2.97 -28.31
C SER A 283 -32.40 -1.47 -28.65
N VAL A 284 -31.32 -0.77 -28.29
CA VAL A 284 -31.09 0.65 -28.62
C VAL A 284 -30.95 0.85 -30.13
N ILE A 285 -30.21 -0.03 -30.79
CA ILE A 285 -30.02 0.01 -32.25
C ILE A 285 -31.33 -0.28 -33.00
N LYS A 286 -32.10 -1.27 -32.54
CA LYS A 286 -33.38 -1.64 -33.16
C LYS A 286 -34.44 -0.55 -32.98
N THR A 287 -34.48 0.08 -31.80
CA THR A 287 -35.43 1.16 -31.50
C THR A 287 -35.07 2.46 -32.20
N ASN A 288 -33.76 2.78 -32.30
CA ASN A 288 -33.27 4.01 -32.92
C ASN A 288 -32.18 3.73 -33.99
N PRO A 289 -32.56 3.29 -35.20
CA PRO A 289 -31.58 2.97 -36.25
C PRO A 289 -30.74 4.16 -36.72
N LYS A 290 -31.24 5.39 -36.58
CA LYS A 290 -30.54 6.64 -36.99
C LYS A 290 -29.60 7.20 -35.91
N HIS A 291 -29.46 6.52 -34.77
CA HIS A 291 -28.63 6.97 -33.67
C HIS A 291 -27.20 6.45 -33.80
N GLY A 292 -26.29 7.27 -34.33
CA GLY A 292 -24.88 6.92 -34.56
C GLY A 292 -24.12 6.39 -33.31
N PRO A 293 -24.20 7.04 -32.13
CA PRO A 293 -23.52 6.57 -30.93
C PRO A 293 -23.93 5.16 -30.47
N GLY A 294 -25.18 4.75 -30.72
CA GLY A 294 -25.66 3.40 -30.39
C GLY A 294 -24.94 2.32 -31.19
N TRP A 295 -24.74 2.54 -32.49
CA TRP A 295 -23.97 1.65 -33.36
C TRP A 295 -22.49 1.60 -33.00
N ILE A 296 -21.90 2.75 -32.62
CA ILE A 296 -20.52 2.84 -32.16
C ILE A 296 -20.34 2.06 -30.86
N ALA A 297 -21.23 2.24 -29.89
CA ALA A 297 -21.18 1.54 -28.62
C ALA A 297 -21.27 0.02 -28.80
N ALA A 298 -22.14 -0.46 -29.69
CA ALA A 298 -22.27 -1.88 -29.97
C ALA A 298 -21.03 -2.45 -30.66
N ALA A 299 -20.45 -1.71 -31.62
CA ALA A 299 -19.22 -2.13 -32.29
C ALA A 299 -18.03 -2.19 -31.31
N ARG A 300 -17.87 -1.18 -30.45
CA ARG A 300 -16.83 -1.16 -29.40
C ARG A 300 -17.05 -2.25 -28.36
N LEU A 301 -18.29 -2.58 -28.00
CA LEU A 301 -18.59 -3.70 -27.11
C LEU A 301 -18.12 -5.03 -27.72
N GLU A 302 -18.36 -5.26 -29.01
CA GLU A 302 -17.91 -6.48 -29.68
C GLU A 302 -16.39 -6.53 -29.85
N GLU A 303 -15.73 -5.38 -30.02
CA GLU A 303 -14.26 -5.28 -30.00
C GLU A 303 -13.70 -5.66 -28.62
N VAL A 304 -14.26 -5.11 -27.54
CA VAL A 304 -13.89 -5.47 -26.16
C VAL A 304 -14.18 -6.94 -25.87
N ALA A 305 -15.21 -7.52 -26.49
CA ALA A 305 -15.51 -8.95 -26.41
C ALA A 305 -14.59 -9.84 -27.27
N GLY A 306 -13.60 -9.27 -27.96
CA GLY A 306 -12.67 -9.98 -28.84
C GLY A 306 -13.26 -10.42 -30.17
N ARG A 307 -14.50 -10.01 -30.51
CA ARG A 307 -15.21 -10.37 -31.74
C ARG A 307 -15.09 -9.27 -32.78
N THR A 308 -13.86 -9.01 -33.23
CA THR A 308 -13.54 -7.92 -34.18
C THR A 308 -14.30 -8.01 -35.50
N VAL A 309 -14.53 -9.21 -36.04
CA VAL A 309 -15.32 -9.41 -37.27
C VAL A 309 -16.79 -9.02 -37.06
N ALA A 310 -17.36 -9.36 -35.89
CA ALA A 310 -18.73 -8.97 -35.56
C ALA A 310 -18.83 -7.45 -35.39
N ALA A 311 -17.84 -6.83 -34.73
CA ALA A 311 -17.74 -5.38 -34.59
C ALA A 311 -17.74 -4.67 -35.96
N ARG A 312 -16.91 -5.14 -36.91
CA ARG A 312 -16.85 -4.63 -38.29
C ARG A 312 -18.20 -4.71 -39.00
N ASN A 313 -18.93 -5.82 -38.85
CA ASN A 313 -20.25 -6.00 -39.46
C ASN A 313 -21.36 -5.14 -38.79
N VAL A 314 -21.26 -4.89 -37.49
CA VAL A 314 -22.20 -4.01 -36.77
C VAL A 314 -22.00 -2.56 -37.19
N ILE A 315 -20.76 -2.08 -37.26
CA ILE A 315 -20.49 -0.69 -37.64
C ILE A 315 -20.75 -0.43 -39.13
N ALA A 316 -20.53 -1.41 -40.01
CA ALA A 316 -20.88 -1.32 -41.43
C ALA A 316 -22.38 -1.08 -41.62
N ARG A 317 -23.23 -1.85 -40.91
CA ARG A 317 -24.69 -1.60 -40.87
C ARG A 317 -25.03 -0.24 -40.26
N GLY A 318 -24.30 0.16 -39.22
CA GLY A 318 -24.43 1.49 -38.63
C GLY A 318 -24.15 2.63 -39.62
N CYS A 319 -23.19 2.46 -40.54
CA CYS A 319 -22.86 3.45 -41.57
C CYS A 319 -23.94 3.55 -42.66
N GLU A 320 -24.56 2.43 -43.03
CA GLU A 320 -25.68 2.41 -43.97
C GLU A 320 -26.93 3.09 -43.40
N HIS A 321 -27.23 2.83 -42.12
CA HIS A 321 -28.38 3.45 -41.44
C HIS A 321 -28.14 4.91 -41.04
N CYS A 322 -26.88 5.28 -40.76
CA CYS A 322 -26.48 6.62 -40.37
C CYS A 322 -25.45 7.22 -41.35
N PRO A 323 -25.82 7.50 -42.62
CA PRO A 323 -24.85 7.99 -43.61
C PRO A 323 -24.32 9.39 -43.28
N LYS A 324 -25.08 10.19 -42.51
CA LYS A 324 -24.72 11.57 -42.13
C LYS A 324 -23.81 11.64 -40.89
N SER A 325 -23.68 10.58 -40.09
CA SER A 325 -22.89 10.66 -38.86
C SER A 325 -21.40 10.44 -39.14
N ILE A 326 -20.59 11.45 -38.87
CA ILE A 326 -19.14 11.41 -39.10
C ILE A 326 -18.46 10.35 -38.23
N ASP A 327 -18.85 10.27 -36.96
CA ASP A 327 -18.19 9.40 -35.97
C ASP A 327 -18.39 7.91 -36.27
N CYS A 328 -19.52 7.54 -36.89
CA CYS A 328 -19.80 6.15 -37.27
C CYS A 328 -18.83 5.70 -38.38
N TRP A 329 -18.60 6.57 -39.37
CA TRP A 329 -17.62 6.33 -40.42
C TRP A 329 -16.18 6.30 -39.91
N LEU A 330 -15.81 7.18 -38.97
CA LEU A 330 -14.48 7.17 -38.35
C LEU A 330 -14.20 5.87 -37.58
N GLU A 331 -15.18 5.37 -36.82
CA GLU A 331 -15.04 4.09 -36.13
C GLU A 331 -14.99 2.91 -37.11
N ASN A 332 -15.72 2.97 -38.21
CA ASN A 332 -15.64 1.96 -39.25
C ASN A 332 -14.27 1.92 -39.95
N ILE A 333 -13.66 3.09 -40.18
CA ILE A 333 -12.30 3.22 -40.69
C ILE A 333 -11.30 2.62 -39.70
N ARG A 334 -11.44 2.91 -38.40
CA ARG A 334 -10.54 2.42 -37.34
C ARG A 334 -10.56 0.89 -37.20
N LEU A 335 -11.72 0.27 -37.31
CA LEU A 335 -11.90 -1.17 -37.06
C LEU A 335 -11.44 -2.06 -38.22
N ASN A 336 -11.30 -1.52 -39.43
CA ASN A 336 -10.98 -2.27 -40.64
C ASN A 336 -9.52 -2.16 -41.05
N ASP A 337 -9.10 -3.10 -41.89
CA ASP A 337 -7.74 -3.14 -42.42
C ASP A 337 -7.52 -2.03 -43.45
N ASN A 338 -6.28 -1.54 -43.60
CA ASN A 338 -5.95 -0.34 -44.40
C ASN A 338 -6.55 -0.34 -45.82
N HIS A 339 -6.62 -1.48 -46.51
CA HIS A 339 -7.22 -1.54 -47.85
C HIS A 339 -8.72 -1.26 -47.85
N ASN A 340 -9.46 -1.93 -46.95
CA ASN A 340 -10.91 -1.74 -46.81
C ASN A 340 -11.25 -0.37 -46.22
N ALA A 341 -10.43 0.11 -45.30
CA ALA A 341 -10.55 1.44 -44.71
C ALA A 341 -10.53 2.56 -45.76
N LYS A 342 -9.72 2.45 -46.83
CA LYS A 342 -9.70 3.42 -47.94
C LYS A 342 -11.02 3.46 -48.72
N ILE A 343 -11.61 2.29 -48.98
CA ILE A 343 -12.90 2.19 -49.67
C ILE A 343 -14.00 2.82 -48.81
N ILE A 344 -13.98 2.53 -47.51
CA ILE A 344 -14.91 3.09 -46.52
C ILE A 344 -14.71 4.61 -46.38
N ALA A 345 -13.47 5.10 -46.40
CA ALA A 345 -13.19 6.53 -46.37
C ALA A 345 -13.72 7.24 -47.63
N ALA A 346 -13.55 6.64 -48.80
CA ALA A 346 -14.10 7.17 -50.05
C ALA A 346 -15.64 7.22 -50.04
N SER A 347 -16.31 6.19 -49.52
CA SER A 347 -17.77 6.21 -49.38
C SER A 347 -18.22 7.23 -48.33
N ALA A 348 -17.52 7.34 -47.20
CA ALA A 348 -17.80 8.32 -46.17
C ALA A 348 -17.70 9.76 -46.70
N ILE A 349 -16.65 10.08 -47.46
CA ILE A 349 -16.47 11.39 -48.10
C ILE A 349 -17.56 11.69 -49.12
N LYS A 350 -18.01 10.68 -49.90
CA LYS A 350 -19.11 10.85 -50.86
C LYS A 350 -20.42 11.23 -50.18
N HIS A 351 -20.66 10.71 -48.97
CA HIS A 351 -21.84 11.07 -48.17
C HIS A 351 -21.68 12.41 -47.43
N ASN A 352 -20.47 12.69 -46.93
CA ASN A 352 -20.15 13.85 -46.10
C ASN A 352 -18.83 14.51 -46.53
N ASN A 353 -18.87 15.33 -47.58
CA ASN A 353 -17.68 16.02 -48.10
C ASN A 353 -17.28 17.27 -47.30
N THR A 354 -18.16 17.79 -46.43
CA THR A 354 -17.93 19.01 -45.63
C THR A 354 -17.10 18.78 -44.36
N SER A 355 -16.78 17.53 -44.03
CA SER A 355 -16.18 17.18 -42.75
C SER A 355 -14.66 17.07 -42.82
N ALA A 356 -13.95 17.96 -42.11
CA ALA A 356 -12.48 17.96 -42.07
C ALA A 356 -11.89 16.67 -41.48
N ARG A 357 -12.54 16.09 -40.45
CA ARG A 357 -12.06 14.88 -39.76
C ARG A 357 -12.03 13.64 -40.67
N LEU A 358 -13.02 13.46 -41.55
CA LEU A 358 -13.00 12.32 -42.50
C LEU A 358 -11.89 12.47 -43.53
N TRP A 359 -11.66 13.69 -44.01
CA TRP A 359 -10.56 13.98 -44.92
C TRP A 359 -9.19 13.77 -44.29
N GLN A 360 -9.02 14.11 -43.01
CA GLN A 360 -7.81 13.80 -42.26
C GLN A 360 -7.60 12.31 -42.08
N ALA A 361 -8.63 11.58 -41.65
CA ALA A 361 -8.56 10.12 -41.53
C ALA A 361 -8.23 9.46 -42.87
N ALA A 362 -8.82 9.94 -43.97
CA ALA A 362 -8.50 9.47 -45.32
C ALA A 362 -7.04 9.75 -45.70
N ALA A 363 -6.52 10.93 -45.35
CA ALA A 363 -5.11 11.28 -45.60
C ALA A 363 -4.15 10.42 -44.78
N ASP A 364 -4.51 10.04 -43.55
CA ASP A 364 -3.67 9.21 -42.68
C ASP A 364 -3.65 7.73 -43.09
N LEU A 365 -4.69 7.25 -43.78
CA LEU A 365 -4.70 5.92 -44.39
C LEU A 365 -3.77 5.80 -45.61
N GLU A 366 -3.34 6.91 -46.20
CA GLU A 366 -2.42 6.91 -47.34
C GLU A 366 -0.96 6.83 -46.87
N THR A 367 -0.26 5.78 -47.31
CA THR A 367 1.18 5.60 -47.06
C THR A 367 2.03 6.46 -47.99
N ASP A 368 1.54 6.71 -49.19
CA ASP A 368 2.29 7.44 -50.22
C ASP A 368 2.10 8.94 -50.07
N LEU A 369 3.19 9.69 -49.90
CA LEU A 369 3.15 11.15 -49.73
C LEU A 369 2.43 11.86 -50.89
N ARG A 370 2.61 11.41 -52.13
CA ARG A 370 1.92 11.98 -53.30
C ARG A 370 0.41 11.73 -53.27
N ALA A 371 -0.03 10.55 -52.80
CA ALA A 371 -1.44 10.25 -52.64
C ALA A 371 -2.04 11.10 -51.50
N LYS A 372 -1.33 11.20 -50.38
CA LYS A 372 -1.71 12.04 -49.24
C LYS A 372 -1.87 13.52 -49.62
N LYS A 373 -0.93 14.08 -50.39
CA LYS A 373 -1.02 15.44 -50.94
C LYS A 373 -2.25 15.63 -51.83
N ARG A 374 -2.57 14.67 -52.71
CA ARG A 374 -3.76 14.75 -53.57
C ARG A 374 -5.05 14.73 -52.75
N VAL A 375 -5.16 13.84 -51.78
CA VAL A 375 -6.33 13.75 -50.87
C VAL A 375 -6.50 15.07 -50.12
N LEU A 376 -5.43 15.65 -49.59
CA LEU A 376 -5.49 16.91 -48.86
C LEU A 376 -5.79 18.12 -49.75
N ARG A 377 -5.32 18.16 -51.01
CA ARG A 377 -5.72 19.21 -51.97
C ARG A 377 -7.21 19.14 -52.28
N HIS A 378 -7.75 17.94 -52.52
CA HIS A 378 -9.20 17.75 -52.68
C HIS A 378 -9.97 18.10 -51.40
N ALA A 379 -9.40 17.82 -50.22
CA ALA A 379 -9.98 18.21 -48.95
C ALA A 379 -10.05 19.73 -48.78
N LEU A 380 -9.00 20.46 -49.19
CA LEU A 380 -8.95 21.92 -49.14
C LEU A 380 -9.92 22.57 -50.13
N ASP A 381 -10.12 21.97 -51.31
CA ASP A 381 -11.14 22.41 -52.27
C ASP A 381 -12.55 22.24 -51.71
N ALA A 382 -12.79 21.14 -50.96
CA ALA A 382 -14.08 20.85 -50.34
C ALA A 382 -14.34 21.65 -49.06
N VAL A 383 -13.30 21.85 -48.22
CA VAL A 383 -13.38 22.49 -46.90
C VAL A 383 -12.21 23.47 -46.71
N PRO A 384 -12.25 24.65 -47.34
CA PRO A 384 -11.14 25.61 -47.30
C PRO A 384 -11.01 26.33 -45.95
N GLN A 385 -12.02 26.29 -45.08
CA GLN A 385 -12.01 26.98 -43.77
C GLN A 385 -11.36 26.16 -42.65
N SER A 386 -10.96 24.92 -42.90
CA SER A 386 -10.37 24.05 -41.87
C SER A 386 -8.89 24.35 -41.69
N VAL A 387 -8.53 24.88 -40.51
CA VAL A 387 -7.13 25.11 -40.13
C VAL A 387 -6.32 23.81 -40.13
N ASP A 388 -6.91 22.72 -39.62
CA ASP A 388 -6.18 21.46 -39.46
C ASP A 388 -5.85 20.77 -40.79
N LEU A 389 -6.70 20.94 -41.83
CA LEU A 389 -6.40 20.49 -43.19
C LEU A 389 -5.29 21.31 -43.83
N TRP A 390 -5.28 22.64 -43.61
CA TRP A 390 -4.18 23.48 -44.07
C TRP A 390 -2.87 23.07 -43.41
N LYS A 391 -2.86 22.88 -42.08
CA LYS A 391 -1.66 22.41 -41.34
C LYS A 391 -1.13 21.10 -41.89
N SER A 392 -2.00 20.10 -42.06
CA SER A 392 -1.57 18.78 -42.57
C SER A 392 -1.10 18.85 -44.02
N ALA A 393 -1.71 19.69 -44.86
CA ALA A 393 -1.25 19.93 -46.22
C ALA A 393 0.12 20.59 -46.25
N ILE A 394 0.32 21.65 -45.45
CA ILE A 394 1.57 22.41 -45.38
C ILE A 394 2.71 21.55 -44.83
N ALA A 395 2.45 20.73 -43.80
CA ALA A 395 3.45 19.85 -43.20
C ALA A 395 4.01 18.79 -44.18
N LEU A 396 3.29 18.50 -45.28
CA LEU A 396 3.73 17.56 -46.29
C LEU A 396 4.49 18.22 -47.44
N GLU A 397 4.46 19.55 -47.57
CA GLU A 397 5.19 20.22 -48.62
C GLU A 397 6.68 20.33 -48.28
N GLU A 398 7.53 19.82 -49.18
CA GLU A 398 8.98 19.74 -49.00
C GLU A 398 9.67 21.05 -49.41
N ASP A 399 9.09 21.78 -50.35
CA ASP A 399 9.60 23.08 -50.80
C ASP A 399 9.07 24.21 -49.89
N PRO A 400 9.96 24.95 -49.20
CA PRO A 400 9.57 26.13 -48.42
C PRO A 400 8.85 27.21 -49.24
N ALA A 401 9.09 27.29 -50.56
CA ALA A 401 8.40 28.24 -51.42
C ALA A 401 6.91 27.89 -51.63
N ASP A 402 6.61 26.63 -51.89
CA ASP A 402 5.24 26.12 -52.03
C ASP A 402 4.49 26.18 -50.69
N ALA A 403 5.16 25.83 -49.58
CA ALA A 403 4.61 25.97 -48.24
C ALA A 403 4.24 27.42 -47.91
N ARG A 404 5.09 28.39 -48.28
CA ARG A 404 4.81 29.83 -48.12
C ARG A 404 3.61 30.27 -48.93
N LEU A 405 3.49 29.84 -50.19
CA LEU A 405 2.36 30.20 -51.05
C LEU A 405 1.05 29.62 -50.52
N MET A 406 1.07 28.37 -50.07
CA MET A 406 -0.07 27.72 -49.43
C MET A 406 -0.46 28.42 -48.13
N LEU A 407 0.51 28.79 -47.28
CA LEU A 407 0.26 29.54 -46.06
C LEU A 407 -0.30 30.94 -46.33
N ALA A 408 0.19 31.64 -47.36
CA ALA A 408 -0.32 32.97 -47.71
C ALA A 408 -1.81 32.88 -48.08
N LYS A 409 -2.16 31.93 -48.96
CA LYS A 409 -3.55 31.65 -49.32
C LYS A 409 -4.38 31.20 -48.10
N ALA A 410 -3.81 30.39 -47.21
CA ALA A 410 -4.48 29.94 -46.00
C ALA A 410 -4.80 31.11 -45.05
N THR A 411 -3.86 32.05 -44.87
CA THR A 411 -4.05 33.24 -44.02
C THR A 411 -5.04 34.25 -44.62
N GLU A 412 -5.19 34.30 -45.95
CA GLU A 412 -6.23 35.10 -46.61
C GLU A 412 -7.64 34.50 -46.41
N ILE A 413 -7.75 33.17 -46.47
CA ILE A 413 -9.02 32.46 -46.29
C ILE A 413 -9.42 32.39 -44.81
N ILE A 414 -8.45 32.19 -43.91
CA ILE A 414 -8.64 32.03 -42.47
C ILE A 414 -7.84 33.09 -41.70
N PRO A 415 -8.27 34.36 -41.73
CA PRO A 415 -7.53 35.47 -41.12
C PRO A 415 -7.51 35.41 -39.59
N LEU A 416 -8.44 34.67 -38.96
CA LEU A 416 -8.55 34.55 -37.51
C LEU A 416 -7.59 33.51 -36.89
N SER A 417 -6.89 32.72 -37.72
CA SER A 417 -6.04 31.64 -37.23
C SER A 417 -4.61 32.12 -36.93
N VAL A 418 -4.26 32.18 -35.65
CA VAL A 418 -2.94 32.68 -35.21
C VAL A 418 -1.80 31.77 -35.69
N GLU A 419 -1.97 30.45 -35.59
CA GLU A 419 -0.92 29.49 -35.92
C GLU A 419 -0.47 29.57 -37.39
N LEU A 420 -1.39 29.79 -38.32
CA LEU A 420 -1.04 29.94 -39.75
C LEU A 420 -0.26 31.24 -39.99
N TRP A 421 -0.62 32.33 -39.31
CA TRP A 421 0.15 33.57 -39.37
C TRP A 421 1.57 33.41 -38.81
N LEU A 422 1.72 32.69 -37.69
CA LEU A 422 3.02 32.41 -37.08
C LEU A 422 3.88 31.51 -37.96
N ALA A 423 3.30 30.46 -38.54
CA ALA A 423 3.99 29.56 -39.47
C ALA A 423 4.46 30.32 -40.73
N LEU A 424 3.62 31.21 -41.26
CA LEU A 424 4.00 32.05 -42.39
C LEU A 424 5.12 33.03 -42.03
N ALA A 425 5.05 33.68 -40.87
CA ALA A 425 6.11 34.58 -40.40
C ALA A 425 7.46 33.87 -40.20
N ARG A 426 7.47 32.59 -39.79
CA ARG A 426 8.70 31.79 -39.64
C ARG A 426 9.35 31.40 -40.97
N LEU A 427 8.57 31.24 -42.04
CA LEU A 427 9.06 30.81 -43.37
C LEU A 427 9.40 31.97 -44.32
N GLU A 428 9.03 33.19 -43.95
CA GLU A 428 9.34 34.39 -44.69
C GLU A 428 10.67 35.03 -44.26
N THR A 429 11.21 35.86 -45.15
CA THR A 429 12.33 36.76 -44.84
C THR A 429 11.94 37.73 -43.72
N PRO A 430 12.87 38.19 -42.87
CA PRO A 430 12.55 38.97 -41.69
C PRO A 430 11.80 40.29 -41.98
N GLU A 431 12.04 40.92 -43.13
CA GLU A 431 11.33 42.14 -43.54
C GLU A 431 9.85 41.87 -43.88
N ASN A 432 9.58 40.82 -44.66
CA ASN A 432 8.22 40.40 -44.99
C ASN A 432 7.50 39.79 -43.78
N ALA A 433 8.21 39.04 -42.94
CA ALA A 433 7.69 38.51 -41.68
C ALA A 433 7.18 39.64 -40.76
N GLN A 434 7.87 40.79 -40.72
CA GLN A 434 7.37 41.95 -39.98
C GLN A 434 6.07 42.50 -40.59
N LEU A 435 5.94 42.57 -41.92
CA LEU A 435 4.70 42.97 -42.59
C LEU A 435 3.56 41.99 -42.32
N VAL A 436 3.85 40.70 -42.34
CA VAL A 436 2.90 39.63 -42.01
C VAL A 436 2.42 39.75 -40.59
N LEU A 437 3.32 39.88 -39.61
CA LEU A 437 2.95 40.05 -38.21
C LEU A 437 2.15 41.35 -38.01
N ASN A 438 2.42 42.40 -38.79
CA ASN A 438 1.58 43.61 -38.79
C ASN A 438 0.17 43.35 -39.32
N ARG A 439 0.01 42.54 -40.37
CA ARG A 439 -1.29 42.12 -40.91
C ARG A 439 -2.02 41.22 -39.92
N ALA A 440 -1.32 40.25 -39.35
CA ALA A 440 -1.83 39.33 -38.35
C ALA A 440 -2.33 40.07 -37.10
N ARG A 441 -1.61 41.08 -36.60
CA ARG A 441 -2.06 41.94 -35.48
C ARG A 441 -3.34 42.72 -35.78
N LYS A 442 -3.56 43.12 -37.03
CA LYS A 442 -4.81 43.78 -37.45
C LYS A 442 -5.97 42.80 -37.56
N ALA A 443 -5.69 41.58 -38.02
CA ALA A 443 -6.69 40.53 -38.15
C ALA A 443 -7.09 39.92 -36.80
N VAL A 444 -6.14 39.75 -35.89
CA VAL A 444 -6.32 39.18 -34.55
C VAL A 444 -5.63 40.08 -33.51
N PRO A 445 -6.31 41.14 -33.04
CA PRO A 445 -5.75 42.04 -32.02
C PRO A 445 -5.71 41.43 -30.61
N THR A 446 -6.48 40.36 -30.37
CA THR A 446 -6.62 39.68 -29.07
C THR A 446 -5.51 38.68 -28.77
N SER A 447 -4.66 38.32 -29.73
CA SER A 447 -3.68 37.23 -29.55
C SER A 447 -2.32 37.74 -29.04
N HIS A 448 -1.86 37.18 -27.92
CA HIS A 448 -0.53 37.42 -27.35
C HIS A 448 0.59 36.74 -28.13
N GLU A 449 0.32 35.60 -28.78
CA GLU A 449 1.36 34.82 -29.47
C GLU A 449 1.99 35.58 -30.64
N ILE A 450 1.23 36.45 -31.31
CA ILE A 450 1.72 37.32 -32.38
C ILE A 450 2.69 38.36 -31.81
N TRP A 451 2.41 38.89 -30.62
CA TRP A 451 3.30 39.84 -29.94
C TRP A 451 4.59 39.18 -29.47
N ARG A 452 4.50 37.95 -28.94
CA ARG A 452 5.68 37.12 -28.62
C ARG A 452 6.52 36.85 -29.87
N ALA A 453 5.91 36.42 -30.97
CA ALA A 453 6.64 36.15 -32.22
C ALA A 453 7.25 37.42 -32.82
N ALA A 454 6.59 38.57 -32.68
CA ALA A 454 7.15 39.86 -33.07
C ALA A 454 8.35 40.25 -32.20
N ALA A 455 8.31 39.98 -30.89
CA ALA A 455 9.45 40.18 -29.99
C ALA A 455 10.63 39.27 -30.37
N ALA A 456 10.37 37.98 -30.59
CA ALA A 456 11.37 37.02 -31.04
C ALA A 456 12.02 37.41 -32.39
N LEU A 457 11.23 37.90 -33.35
CA LEU A 457 11.74 38.39 -34.63
C LEU A 457 12.68 39.60 -34.45
N GLN A 458 12.37 40.52 -33.52
CA GLN A 458 13.26 41.66 -33.26
C GLN A 458 14.56 41.24 -32.57
N GLU A 459 14.53 40.20 -31.74
CA GLU A 459 15.72 39.60 -31.13
C GLU A 459 16.63 38.95 -32.18
N GLN A 460 16.06 38.20 -33.14
CA GLN A 460 16.81 37.64 -34.27
C GLN A 460 17.48 38.73 -35.13
N LEU A 461 16.87 39.90 -35.23
CA LEU A 461 17.43 41.07 -35.92
C LEU A 461 18.47 41.83 -35.08
N GLY A 462 18.74 41.41 -33.85
CA GLY A 462 19.68 42.05 -32.93
C GLY A 462 19.21 43.37 -32.33
N LYS A 463 17.92 43.72 -32.47
CA LYS A 463 17.35 44.99 -31.99
C LYS A 463 16.77 44.85 -30.57
N THR A 464 17.64 44.69 -29.59
CA THR A 464 17.28 44.41 -28.18
C THR A 464 16.35 45.45 -27.56
N ASP A 465 16.59 46.74 -27.76
CA ASP A 465 15.73 47.82 -27.25
C ASP A 465 14.30 47.79 -27.82
N MET A 466 14.16 47.30 -29.05
CA MET A 466 12.86 47.22 -29.71
C MET A 466 12.04 46.05 -29.16
N VAL A 467 12.66 45.00 -28.63
CA VAL A 467 11.97 43.86 -28.00
C VAL A 467 11.14 44.35 -26.80
N PHE A 468 11.74 45.10 -25.87
CA PHE A 468 11.03 45.67 -24.73
C PHE A 468 9.89 46.61 -25.15
N LYS A 469 10.12 47.46 -26.15
CA LYS A 469 9.09 48.38 -26.69
C LYS A 469 7.95 47.64 -27.38
N VAL A 470 8.23 46.53 -28.08
CA VAL A 470 7.20 45.71 -28.74
C VAL A 470 6.33 45.03 -27.70
N MET A 471 6.92 44.48 -26.63
CA MET A 471 6.18 43.86 -25.54
C MET A 471 5.35 44.87 -24.74
N GLU A 472 5.90 46.05 -24.43
CA GLU A 472 5.15 47.12 -23.76
C GLU A 472 3.92 47.55 -24.59
N ARG A 473 4.07 47.70 -25.91
CA ARG A 473 2.95 47.99 -26.82
C ARG A 473 1.96 46.82 -26.89
N GLY A 474 2.46 45.60 -26.88
CA GLY A 474 1.66 44.38 -26.91
C GLY A 474 0.74 44.29 -25.71
N ILE A 475 1.28 44.44 -24.51
CA ILE A 475 0.51 44.41 -23.26
C ILE A 475 -0.52 45.54 -23.21
N LYS A 476 -0.16 46.77 -23.62
CA LYS A 476 -1.13 47.87 -23.72
C LYS A 476 -2.26 47.57 -24.71
N SER A 477 -1.97 46.92 -25.84
CA SER A 477 -2.99 46.54 -26.81
C SER A 477 -3.90 45.42 -26.30
N LEU A 478 -3.34 44.40 -25.64
CA LEU A 478 -4.10 43.29 -25.07
C LEU A 478 -4.95 43.75 -23.87
N ALA A 479 -4.44 44.68 -23.06
CA ALA A 479 -5.20 45.30 -21.98
C ALA A 479 -6.38 46.11 -22.51
N LYS A 480 -6.19 46.83 -23.62
CA LYS A 480 -7.27 47.61 -24.27
C LYS A 480 -8.39 46.71 -24.80
N GLU A 481 -8.04 45.57 -25.40
CA GLU A 481 -8.99 44.59 -25.93
C GLU A 481 -9.51 43.60 -24.87
N SER A 482 -9.18 43.81 -23.59
CA SER A 482 -9.55 42.93 -22.45
C SER A 482 -9.10 41.47 -22.60
N ALA A 483 -8.06 41.21 -23.39
CA ALA A 483 -7.52 39.88 -23.69
C ALA A 483 -6.20 39.59 -22.94
N MET A 484 -6.05 40.11 -21.71
CA MET A 484 -4.87 39.85 -20.90
C MET A 484 -4.90 38.45 -20.28
N LEU A 485 -3.84 37.68 -20.53
CA LEU A 485 -3.62 36.38 -19.92
C LEU A 485 -3.34 36.49 -18.42
N LYS A 486 -3.52 35.36 -17.73
CA LYS A 486 -3.06 35.20 -16.35
C LYS A 486 -1.53 35.21 -16.30
N ARG A 487 -0.97 35.59 -15.16
CA ARG A 487 0.48 35.60 -14.92
C ARG A 487 1.15 34.25 -15.23
N GLU A 488 0.56 33.15 -14.78
CA GLU A 488 1.10 31.80 -15.00
C GLU A 488 1.20 31.44 -16.49
N GLU A 489 0.24 31.88 -17.28
CA GLU A 489 0.22 31.68 -18.73
C GLU A 489 1.33 32.50 -19.39
N TRP A 490 1.56 33.74 -18.95
CA TRP A 490 2.70 34.55 -19.42
C TRP A 490 4.06 33.95 -19.05
N ILE A 491 4.19 33.35 -17.87
CA ILE A 491 5.40 32.61 -17.48
C ILE A 491 5.57 31.40 -18.41
N SER A 492 4.50 30.65 -18.69
CA SER A 492 4.56 29.55 -19.67
C SER A 492 4.98 30.03 -21.08
N GLU A 493 4.51 31.21 -21.51
CA GLU A 493 4.91 31.80 -22.78
C GLU A 493 6.38 32.26 -22.79
N ALA A 494 6.90 32.74 -21.66
CA ALA A 494 8.31 33.05 -21.49
C ALA A 494 9.18 31.78 -21.52
N GLU A 495 8.72 30.69 -20.88
CA GLU A 495 9.36 29.38 -20.91
C GLU A 495 9.44 28.81 -22.34
N LYS A 496 8.40 29.02 -23.16
CA LYS A 496 8.44 28.67 -24.60
C LYS A 496 9.48 29.50 -25.37
N CYS A 497 9.70 30.76 -25.00
CA CYS A 497 10.74 31.59 -25.63
C CYS A 497 12.15 31.11 -25.26
N GLU A 498 12.34 30.65 -24.01
CA GLU A 498 13.60 30.05 -23.58
C GLU A 498 13.91 28.77 -24.37
N ASP A 499 12.90 27.94 -24.65
CA ASP A 499 13.04 26.76 -25.53
C ASP A 499 13.45 27.11 -26.96
N GLU A 500 12.98 28.24 -27.47
CA GLU A 500 13.37 28.77 -28.79
C GLU A 500 14.75 29.46 -28.76
N GLY A 501 15.39 29.59 -27.59
CA GLY A 501 16.68 30.27 -27.40
C GLY A 501 16.61 31.80 -27.36
N MET A 502 15.41 32.37 -27.23
CA MET A 502 15.14 33.82 -27.25
C MET A 502 15.09 34.39 -25.83
N VAL A 503 16.26 34.56 -25.22
CA VAL A 503 16.42 34.92 -23.80
C VAL A 503 15.97 36.36 -23.53
N ILE A 504 16.23 37.30 -24.44
CA ILE A 504 15.92 38.72 -24.23
C ILE A 504 14.41 38.95 -24.33
N SER A 505 13.74 38.26 -25.25
CA SER A 505 12.28 38.25 -25.37
C SER A 505 11.63 37.68 -24.10
N CYS A 506 12.17 36.59 -23.55
CA CYS A 506 11.75 36.05 -22.26
C CYS A 506 11.90 37.08 -21.12
N GLN A 507 13.04 37.75 -21.02
CA GLN A 507 13.27 38.81 -20.02
C GLN A 507 12.29 39.97 -20.18
N ALA A 508 12.00 40.37 -21.42
CA ALA A 508 11.05 41.45 -21.73
C ALA A 508 9.61 41.08 -21.36
N ILE A 509 9.19 39.83 -21.62
CA ILE A 509 7.88 39.32 -21.21
C ILE A 509 7.77 39.41 -19.68
N ILE A 510 8.70 38.77 -18.96
CA ILE A 510 8.65 38.69 -17.50
C ILE A 510 8.68 40.07 -16.85
N ARG A 511 9.54 40.97 -17.34
CA ARG A 511 9.65 42.33 -16.81
C ARG A 511 8.32 43.10 -16.84
N GLU A 512 7.54 42.93 -17.91
CA GLU A 512 6.32 43.71 -18.09
C GLU A 512 5.07 42.98 -17.56
N THR A 513 5.08 41.64 -17.50
CA THR A 513 3.91 40.84 -17.10
C THR A 513 3.92 40.43 -15.63
N LEU A 514 5.08 40.34 -14.98
CA LEU A 514 5.20 39.73 -13.64
C LEU A 514 4.53 40.57 -12.54
N SER A 515 4.51 41.90 -12.65
CA SER A 515 3.76 42.78 -11.73
C SER A 515 2.32 43.04 -12.15
N TRP A 516 1.92 42.57 -13.33
CA TRP A 516 0.55 42.77 -13.80
C TRP A 516 -0.38 41.85 -12.99
N SER A 517 -1.43 42.43 -12.38
CA SER A 517 -2.41 41.76 -11.51
C SER A 517 -2.04 41.55 -10.04
N LEU A 518 -0.90 42.07 -9.55
CA LEU A 518 -0.56 42.00 -8.12
C LEU A 518 -0.68 43.37 -7.46
N ASP A 519 -1.43 43.45 -6.36
CA ASP A 519 -1.44 44.62 -5.50
C ASP A 519 -0.05 44.82 -4.87
N GLU A 520 0.25 46.05 -4.41
CA GLU A 520 1.55 46.43 -3.83
C GLU A 520 1.72 45.92 -2.40
N ASP A 521 1.46 44.62 -2.18
CA ASP A 521 1.52 43.97 -0.88
C ASP A 521 2.81 43.14 -0.67
N ASP A 522 3.14 42.88 0.59
CA ASP A 522 4.34 42.15 1.04
C ASP A 522 4.41 40.69 0.51
N ASP A 523 3.27 40.09 0.18
CA ASP A 523 3.18 38.71 -0.33
C ASP A 523 3.82 38.54 -1.71
N ARG A 524 3.93 39.62 -2.49
CA ARG A 524 4.51 39.61 -3.85
C ARG A 524 5.89 38.95 -3.91
N LYS A 525 6.68 39.12 -2.85
CA LYS A 525 8.01 38.50 -2.74
C LYS A 525 7.93 36.97 -2.70
N GLU A 526 7.02 36.41 -1.89
CA GLU A 526 6.87 34.96 -1.77
C GLU A 526 6.39 34.38 -3.09
N ILE A 527 5.41 35.03 -3.73
CA ILE A 527 4.87 34.54 -5.00
C ILE A 527 5.94 34.59 -6.11
N PHE A 528 6.78 35.63 -6.19
CA PHE A 528 7.89 35.65 -7.15
C PHE A 528 8.94 34.56 -6.89
N MET A 529 9.18 34.22 -5.62
CA MET A 529 10.08 33.11 -5.28
C MET A 529 9.46 31.75 -5.64
N GLU A 530 8.16 31.58 -5.45
CA GLU A 530 7.44 30.37 -5.88
C GLU A 530 7.42 30.22 -7.39
N ASP A 531 7.11 31.29 -8.13
CA ASP A 531 7.14 31.29 -9.60
C ASP A 531 8.54 30.92 -10.12
N ALA A 532 9.59 31.53 -9.57
CA ALA A 532 10.96 31.22 -9.94
C ALA A 532 11.33 29.76 -9.62
N ARG A 533 10.93 29.25 -8.45
CA ARG A 533 11.11 27.83 -8.10
C ARG A 533 10.32 26.90 -9.04
N GLY A 534 9.14 27.31 -9.47
CA GLY A 534 8.34 26.61 -10.46
C GLY A 534 9.06 26.48 -11.80
N SER A 535 9.62 27.57 -12.32
CA SER A 535 10.41 27.54 -13.56
C SER A 535 11.71 26.75 -13.42
N ILE A 536 12.41 26.84 -12.27
CA ILE A 536 13.57 25.98 -11.96
C ILE A 536 13.18 24.50 -11.98
N GLY A 537 12.04 24.15 -11.38
CA GLY A 537 11.52 22.78 -11.36
C GLY A 537 11.18 22.24 -12.75
N ARG A 538 10.84 23.13 -13.69
CA ARG A 538 10.63 22.80 -15.11
C ARG A 538 11.93 22.79 -15.93
N GLY A 539 13.07 23.12 -15.33
CA GLY A 539 14.38 23.19 -16.00
C GLY A 539 14.58 24.44 -16.85
N LYS A 540 13.81 25.51 -16.58
CA LYS A 540 13.87 26.80 -17.27
C LYS A 540 14.60 27.80 -16.37
N TYR A 541 15.88 28.03 -16.65
CA TYR A 541 16.77 28.77 -15.78
C TYR A 541 16.87 30.24 -16.17
N GLU A 542 16.78 30.56 -17.46
CA GLU A 542 16.84 31.94 -17.94
C GLU A 542 15.58 32.73 -17.59
N THR A 543 14.42 32.09 -17.67
CA THR A 543 13.15 32.61 -17.11
C THR A 543 13.28 32.88 -15.62
N ALA A 544 13.78 31.92 -14.84
CA ALA A 544 13.96 32.08 -13.40
C ALA A 544 14.96 33.22 -13.07
N ARG A 545 16.05 33.38 -13.84
CA ARG A 545 16.96 34.53 -13.74
C ARG A 545 16.25 35.85 -14.00
N ALA A 546 15.42 35.92 -15.03
CA ALA A 546 14.65 37.11 -15.35
C ALA A 546 13.66 37.47 -14.23
N ILE A 547 12.99 36.45 -13.65
CA ILE A 547 12.10 36.62 -12.50
C ILE A 547 12.89 37.15 -11.29
N TYR A 548 14.03 36.56 -10.96
CA TYR A 548 14.87 37.03 -9.86
C TYR A 548 15.43 38.43 -10.10
N ALA A 549 15.92 38.74 -11.30
CA ALA A 549 16.40 40.08 -11.64
C ALA A 549 15.30 41.14 -11.50
N TYR A 550 14.08 40.80 -11.92
CA TYR A 550 12.92 41.67 -11.72
C TYR A 550 12.56 41.84 -10.25
N ALA A 551 12.47 40.75 -9.51
CA ALA A 551 12.14 40.74 -8.09
C ALA A 551 13.19 41.52 -7.27
N LEU A 552 14.48 41.42 -7.61
CA LEU A 552 15.58 42.12 -6.94
C LEU A 552 15.55 43.63 -7.21
N ARG A 553 15.03 44.07 -8.36
CA ARG A 553 14.81 45.49 -8.64
C ARG A 553 13.71 46.08 -7.76
N ILE A 554 12.67 45.29 -7.45
CA ILE A 554 11.56 45.70 -6.59
C ILE A 554 11.94 45.61 -5.11
N PHE A 555 12.65 44.56 -4.72
CA PHE A 555 13.03 44.28 -3.32
C PHE A 555 14.56 44.18 -3.14
N PRO A 556 15.32 45.30 -3.25
CA PRO A 556 16.79 45.26 -3.16
C PRO A 556 17.33 44.83 -1.79
N THR A 557 16.57 45.04 -0.72
CA THR A 557 17.01 44.80 0.67
C THR A 557 16.75 43.37 1.17
N SER A 558 16.13 42.53 0.34
CA SER A 558 15.66 41.21 0.75
C SER A 558 16.76 40.15 0.67
N LYS A 559 17.33 39.77 1.82
CA LYS A 559 18.34 38.71 1.94
C LYS A 559 17.92 37.38 1.31
N THR A 560 16.69 36.92 1.56
CA THR A 560 16.24 35.58 1.11
C THR A 560 16.18 35.48 -0.43
N LEU A 561 15.86 36.60 -1.08
CA LEU A 561 15.77 36.67 -2.54
C LEU A 561 17.16 36.65 -3.17
N TRP A 562 18.09 37.42 -2.61
CA TRP A 562 19.51 37.37 -3.00
C TRP A 562 20.10 35.96 -2.80
N THR A 563 19.86 35.31 -1.66
CA THR A 563 20.37 33.95 -1.43
C THR A 563 19.78 32.94 -2.41
N ALA A 564 18.50 33.08 -2.79
CA ALA A 564 17.86 32.19 -3.76
C ALA A 564 18.41 32.39 -5.18
N ALA A 565 18.60 33.65 -5.60
CA ALA A 565 19.19 33.98 -6.90
C ALA A 565 20.64 33.50 -7.00
N VAL A 566 21.43 33.67 -5.94
CA VAL A 566 22.80 33.17 -5.86
C VAL A 566 22.83 31.63 -5.88
N ALA A 567 21.89 30.96 -5.21
CA ALA A 567 21.79 29.49 -5.27
C ALA A 567 21.47 28.99 -6.68
N LEU A 568 20.62 29.71 -7.43
CA LEU A 568 20.36 29.42 -8.84
C LEU A 568 21.64 29.54 -9.68
N GLU A 569 22.37 30.65 -9.55
CA GLU A 569 23.60 30.87 -10.33
C GLU A 569 24.74 29.92 -9.91
N ARG A 570 24.77 29.49 -8.65
CA ARG A 570 25.75 28.48 -8.20
C ARG A 570 25.52 27.12 -8.88
N ASN A 571 24.26 26.77 -9.14
CA ASN A 571 23.91 25.48 -9.74
C ASN A 571 23.94 25.51 -11.28
N HIS A 572 23.55 26.63 -11.90
CA HIS A 572 23.31 26.72 -13.34
C HIS A 572 24.00 27.91 -14.04
N GLY A 573 24.73 28.73 -13.30
CA GLY A 573 25.32 29.98 -13.75
C GLY A 573 26.78 29.91 -14.17
N THR A 574 27.23 30.98 -14.82
CA THR A 574 28.64 31.25 -15.03
C THR A 574 29.25 31.87 -13.78
N LYS A 575 30.52 31.56 -13.50
CA LYS A 575 31.23 32.08 -12.32
C LYS A 575 31.24 33.62 -12.28
N GLU A 576 31.37 34.26 -13.43
CA GLU A 576 31.37 35.72 -13.55
C GLU A 576 30.00 36.34 -13.25
N ALA A 577 28.91 35.73 -13.75
CA ALA A 577 27.55 36.20 -13.44
C ALA A 577 27.25 36.06 -11.94
N LEU A 578 27.68 34.96 -11.33
CA LEU A 578 27.57 34.72 -9.89
C LEU A 578 28.31 35.80 -9.09
N TRP A 579 29.54 36.17 -9.48
CA TRP A 579 30.30 37.21 -8.79
C TRP A 579 29.67 38.59 -8.94
N ASN A 580 29.23 38.94 -10.15
CA ASN A 580 28.55 40.21 -10.40
C ASN A 580 27.24 40.29 -9.60
N LEU A 581 26.52 39.17 -9.46
CA LEU A 581 25.31 39.10 -8.65
C LEU A 581 25.64 39.25 -7.15
N LEU A 582 26.67 38.56 -6.66
CA LEU A 582 27.11 38.63 -5.27
C LEU A 582 27.64 40.01 -4.88
N GLU A 583 28.36 40.68 -5.78
CA GLU A 583 28.83 42.05 -5.56
C GLU A 583 27.64 43.02 -5.44
N LYS A 584 26.68 42.94 -6.36
CA LYS A 584 25.42 43.70 -6.26
C LYS A 584 24.64 43.35 -4.98
N ALA A 585 24.64 42.09 -4.58
CA ALA A 585 23.96 41.63 -3.37
C ALA A 585 24.57 42.24 -2.10
N VAL A 586 25.89 42.32 -2.07
CA VAL A 586 26.68 42.90 -0.99
C VAL A 586 26.51 44.42 -0.91
N GLU A 587 26.47 45.11 -2.05
CA GLU A 587 26.20 46.56 -2.11
C GLU A 587 24.77 46.89 -1.66
N ALA A 588 23.80 46.07 -2.07
CA ALA A 588 22.40 46.27 -1.73
C ALA A 588 22.07 45.86 -0.29
N CYS A 589 22.72 44.81 0.24
CA CYS A 589 22.51 44.29 1.60
C CYS A 589 23.82 44.20 2.43
N PRO A 590 24.40 45.34 2.84
CA PRO A 590 25.58 45.43 3.71
C PRO A 590 25.54 44.55 4.98
N SER A 591 24.38 44.47 5.63
CA SER A 591 24.19 43.78 6.92
C SER A 591 24.03 42.26 6.79
N ALA A 592 23.83 41.74 5.57
CA ALA A 592 23.53 40.34 5.35
C ALA A 592 24.81 39.49 5.31
N GLN A 593 25.22 39.01 6.48
CA GLN A 593 26.43 38.19 6.65
C GLN A 593 26.50 36.93 5.78
N GLU A 594 25.40 36.21 5.59
CA GLU A 594 25.43 34.98 4.79
C GLU A 594 25.85 35.24 3.35
N LEU A 595 25.49 36.40 2.77
CA LEU A 595 25.90 36.79 1.43
C LEU A 595 27.40 37.07 1.36
N TRP A 596 27.95 37.75 2.37
CA TRP A 596 29.40 37.95 2.51
C TRP A 596 30.17 36.64 2.63
N LEU A 597 29.66 35.71 3.44
CA LEU A 597 30.26 34.38 3.62
C LEU A 597 30.20 33.55 2.35
N LEU A 598 29.08 33.63 1.63
CA LEU A 598 28.92 32.96 0.35
C LEU A 598 29.87 33.55 -0.70
N PHE A 599 30.00 34.88 -0.75
CA PHE A 599 30.93 35.53 -1.66
C PHE A 599 32.39 35.17 -1.38
N ALA A 600 32.79 35.17 -0.10
CA ALA A 600 34.14 34.74 0.29
C ALA A 600 34.40 33.28 -0.06
N ARG A 601 33.43 32.38 0.16
CA ARG A 601 33.55 30.95 -0.16
C ARG A 601 33.64 30.68 -1.66
N GLU A 602 32.85 31.37 -2.47
CA GLU A 602 32.89 31.20 -3.93
C GLU A 602 34.22 31.70 -4.53
N ARG A 603 34.76 32.81 -4.01
CA ARG A 603 36.11 33.29 -4.38
C ARG A 603 37.21 32.32 -3.93
N GLU A 604 37.06 31.72 -2.75
CA GLU A 604 37.96 30.69 -2.24
C GLU A 604 37.92 29.42 -3.13
N GLN A 605 36.74 28.93 -3.51
CA GLN A 605 36.59 27.79 -4.41
C GLN A 605 37.15 28.06 -5.82
N ALA A 606 37.15 29.32 -6.24
CA ALA A 606 37.80 29.74 -7.49
C ALA A 606 39.33 29.83 -7.40
N GLY A 607 39.91 29.73 -6.19
CA GLY A 607 41.35 29.82 -5.94
C GLY A 607 41.89 31.25 -5.78
N GLU A 608 41.03 32.27 -5.76
CA GLU A 608 41.42 33.68 -5.64
C GLU A 608 41.50 34.13 -4.18
N LEU A 609 42.53 33.66 -3.47
CA LEU A 609 42.65 33.85 -2.01
C LEU A 609 42.75 35.31 -1.57
N ASP A 610 43.49 36.13 -2.32
CA ASP A 610 43.68 37.54 -1.95
C ASP A 610 42.41 38.36 -2.15
N GLN A 611 41.65 38.08 -3.21
CA GLN A 611 40.33 38.69 -3.40
C GLN A 611 39.34 38.22 -2.33
N ALA A 612 39.37 36.94 -1.94
CA ALA A 612 38.53 36.42 -0.87
C ALA A 612 38.85 37.10 0.49
N ARG A 613 40.14 37.34 0.78
CA ARG A 613 40.59 38.13 1.94
C ARG A 613 40.08 39.56 1.88
N ASP A 614 40.14 40.21 0.72
CA ASP A 614 39.65 41.57 0.56
C ASP A 614 38.13 41.65 0.72
N VAL A 615 37.39 40.64 0.26
CA VAL A 615 35.95 40.50 0.53
C VAL A 615 35.69 40.38 2.04
N ILE A 616 36.43 39.54 2.74
CA ILE A 616 36.30 39.39 4.21
C ILE A 616 36.69 40.68 4.93
N ARG A 617 37.74 41.38 4.49
CA ARG A 617 38.11 42.69 5.04
C ARG A 617 37.02 43.73 4.84
N ARG A 618 36.41 43.80 3.65
CA ARG A 618 35.23 44.64 3.40
C ARG A 618 34.08 44.25 4.32
N ALA A 619 33.88 42.95 4.55
CA ALA A 619 32.85 42.45 5.45
C ALA A 619 33.11 42.86 6.90
N PHE A 620 34.36 42.87 7.38
CA PHE A 620 34.71 43.38 8.73
C PHE A 620 34.43 44.86 8.88
N ASN A 621 34.75 45.68 7.88
CA ASN A 621 34.49 47.12 7.93
C ASN A 621 32.99 47.43 8.06
N GLN A 622 32.14 46.62 7.45
CA GLN A 622 30.69 46.81 7.52
C GLN A 622 30.05 46.12 8.73
N ASN A 623 30.59 44.98 9.17
CA ASN A 623 30.06 44.18 10.28
C ASN A 623 31.15 43.80 11.30
N PRO A 624 31.64 44.74 12.14
CA PRO A 624 32.78 44.50 13.05
C PRO A 624 32.52 43.41 14.11
N ASN A 625 31.29 43.32 14.63
CA ASN A 625 30.98 42.49 15.80
C ASN A 625 30.53 41.06 15.45
N ASN A 626 30.65 40.64 14.18
CA ASN A 626 29.93 39.47 13.72
C ASN A 626 30.74 38.17 13.73
N GLU A 627 30.29 37.20 14.53
CA GLU A 627 30.98 35.94 14.85
C GLU A 627 31.25 35.05 13.63
N ASP A 628 30.28 34.80 12.76
CA ASP A 628 30.49 33.84 11.66
C ASP A 628 31.48 34.37 10.59
N ILE A 629 31.67 35.70 10.46
CA ILE A 629 32.69 36.27 9.56
C ILE A 629 34.08 35.96 10.12
N TRP A 630 34.28 36.21 11.43
CA TRP A 630 35.53 35.85 12.11
C TRP A 630 35.84 34.36 11.99
N LEU A 631 34.85 33.49 12.21
CA LEU A 631 35.04 32.04 12.10
C LEU A 631 35.32 31.60 10.66
N ALA A 632 34.71 32.23 9.66
CA ALA A 632 34.99 31.93 8.27
C ALA A 632 36.39 32.40 7.84
N ALA A 633 36.82 33.58 8.29
CA ALA A 633 38.19 34.07 8.06
C ALA A 633 39.23 33.13 8.68
N VAL A 634 38.99 32.70 9.92
CA VAL A 634 39.86 31.72 10.61
C VAL A 634 39.85 30.38 9.88
N LYS A 635 38.69 29.92 9.40
CA LYS A 635 38.60 28.68 8.62
C LYS A 635 39.40 28.79 7.32
N MET A 636 39.25 29.88 6.57
CA MET A 636 39.98 30.12 5.33
C MET A 636 41.49 30.12 5.59
N GLU A 637 41.99 30.88 6.57
CA GLU A 637 43.44 30.89 6.85
C GLU A 637 43.94 29.55 7.42
N ALA A 638 43.09 28.80 8.12
CA ALA A 638 43.40 27.46 8.59
C ALA A 638 43.51 26.43 7.45
N ASP A 639 42.59 26.47 6.48
CA ASP A 639 42.56 25.56 5.33
C ASP A 639 43.79 25.79 4.43
N HIS A 640 44.32 27.02 4.38
CA HIS A 640 45.52 27.40 3.62
C HIS A 640 46.84 27.28 4.41
N GLY A 641 46.82 26.76 5.64
CA GLY A 641 48.03 26.49 6.43
C GLY A 641 48.69 27.73 7.07
N ASN A 642 48.07 28.91 7.02
CA ASN A 642 48.59 30.12 7.67
C ASN A 642 48.24 30.15 9.16
N HIS A 643 48.86 29.25 9.92
CA HIS A 643 48.49 29.01 11.32
C HIS A 643 48.69 30.23 12.23
N ASP A 644 49.74 31.01 12.00
CA ASP A 644 50.05 32.17 12.85
C ASP A 644 49.03 33.30 12.67
N LYS A 645 48.67 33.62 11.41
CA LYS A 645 47.61 34.59 11.10
C LYS A 645 46.25 34.12 11.63
N ALA A 646 45.95 32.82 11.53
CA ALA A 646 44.72 32.26 12.08
C ALA A 646 44.65 32.40 13.62
N ARG A 647 45.77 32.24 14.33
CA ARG A 647 45.84 32.49 15.79
C ARG A 647 45.65 33.97 16.12
N GLU A 648 46.28 34.86 15.37
CA GLU A 648 46.10 36.31 15.54
C GLU A 648 44.63 36.71 15.33
N LEU A 649 44.01 36.25 14.23
CA LEU A 649 42.59 36.47 13.95
C LEU A 649 41.69 35.90 15.05
N LEU A 650 41.99 34.71 15.58
CA LEU A 650 41.27 34.14 16.73
C LEU A 650 41.46 34.97 18.00
N MET A 651 42.65 35.52 18.24
CA MET A 651 42.91 36.37 19.39
C MET A 651 42.14 37.69 19.30
N VAL A 652 42.10 38.30 18.11
CA VAL A 652 41.30 39.50 17.84
C VAL A 652 39.81 39.18 17.97
N ALA A 653 39.34 38.08 17.39
CA ALA A 653 37.94 37.64 17.50
C ALA A 653 37.50 37.39 18.95
N ARG A 654 38.38 36.87 19.81
CA ARG A 654 38.11 36.71 21.26
C ARG A 654 37.97 38.05 21.99
N ARG A 655 38.63 39.11 21.52
CA ARG A 655 38.55 40.46 22.12
C ARG A 655 37.33 41.22 21.62
N GLU A 656 37.04 41.16 20.33
CA GLU A 656 35.99 41.96 19.70
C GLU A 656 34.61 41.30 19.78
N ALA A 657 34.50 40.01 19.43
CA ALA A 657 33.23 39.27 19.45
C ALA A 657 33.04 38.48 20.75
N GLY A 658 34.11 37.92 21.31
CA GLY A 658 34.14 37.36 22.66
C GLY A 658 33.16 36.22 22.98
N THR A 659 32.52 35.60 22.00
CA THR A 659 31.41 34.64 22.23
C THR A 659 31.88 33.22 22.50
N ASN A 660 31.04 32.44 23.19
CA ASN A 660 31.29 31.02 23.52
C ASN A 660 31.75 30.22 22.29
N ARG A 661 31.19 30.56 21.12
CA ARG A 661 31.46 29.90 19.85
C ARG A 661 32.89 30.10 19.37
N VAL A 662 33.37 31.35 19.43
CA VAL A 662 34.76 31.68 19.12
C VAL A 662 35.69 30.97 20.10
N TRP A 663 35.36 30.94 21.39
CA TRP A 663 36.16 30.25 22.40
C TRP A 663 36.33 28.75 22.12
N TYR A 664 35.24 27.97 21.96
CA TYR A 664 35.40 26.53 21.72
C TYR A 664 35.99 26.22 20.34
N ARG A 665 35.81 27.08 19.33
CA ARG A 665 36.47 26.92 18.01
C ARG A 665 37.95 27.17 18.13
N SER A 666 38.35 28.16 18.91
CA SER A 666 39.75 28.48 19.15
C SER A 666 40.47 27.37 19.95
N VAL A 667 39.78 26.75 20.91
CA VAL A 667 40.25 25.54 21.59
C VAL A 667 40.38 24.37 20.63
N ALA A 668 39.36 24.17 19.77
CA ALA A 668 39.40 23.11 18.77
C ALA A 668 40.61 23.27 17.84
N TYR A 669 40.91 24.53 17.46
CA TYR A 669 42.03 24.86 16.61
C TYR A 669 43.38 24.50 17.24
N GLU A 670 43.64 24.93 18.48
CA GLU A 670 44.89 24.55 19.18
C GLU A 670 44.98 23.05 19.42
N ARG A 671 43.85 22.37 19.63
CA ARG A 671 43.80 20.91 19.73
C ARG A 671 44.16 20.23 18.41
N GLN A 672 43.75 20.79 17.27
CA GLN A 672 44.08 20.27 15.94
C GLN A 672 45.56 20.44 15.62
N LEU A 673 46.17 21.54 16.08
CA LEU A 673 47.61 21.80 15.98
C LEU A 673 48.46 20.92 16.91
N GLY A 674 47.85 20.20 17.84
CA GLY A 674 48.54 19.34 18.81
C GLY A 674 49.06 20.06 20.06
N ASN A 675 48.78 21.35 20.21
CA ASN A 675 49.16 22.16 21.38
C ASN A 675 48.19 21.92 22.54
N LEU A 676 48.23 20.73 23.13
CA LEU A 676 47.25 20.29 24.13
C LEU A 676 47.30 21.12 25.43
N GLU A 677 48.46 21.62 25.83
CA GLU A 677 48.62 22.43 27.05
C GLU A 677 48.02 23.83 26.89
N ALA A 678 48.37 24.54 25.81
CA ALA A 678 47.76 25.83 25.49
C ALA A 678 46.24 25.70 25.29
N ALA A 679 45.77 24.58 24.70
CA ALA A 679 44.35 24.31 24.57
C ALA A 679 43.65 24.13 25.94
N LEU A 680 44.30 23.50 26.93
CA LEU A 680 43.75 23.38 28.29
C LEU A 680 43.65 24.75 28.98
N ASP A 681 44.65 25.61 28.84
CA ASP A 681 44.62 26.96 29.39
C ASP A 681 43.49 27.79 28.77
N LEU A 682 43.33 27.71 27.45
CA LEU A 682 42.23 28.37 26.74
C LEU A 682 40.85 27.82 27.13
N VAL A 683 40.74 26.51 27.35
CA VAL A 683 39.50 25.89 27.85
C VAL A 683 39.18 26.38 29.25
N THR A 684 40.17 26.46 30.14
CA THR A 684 39.93 26.89 31.52
C THR A 684 39.55 28.36 31.59
N GLN A 685 40.20 29.23 30.81
CA GLN A 685 39.80 30.63 30.65
C GLN A 685 38.40 30.75 30.03
N GLY A 686 38.12 29.98 28.97
CA GLY A 686 36.80 29.94 28.34
C GLY A 686 35.70 29.48 29.30
N LEU A 687 35.98 28.52 30.19
CA LEU A 687 35.04 28.05 31.21
C LEU A 687 34.87 29.02 32.38
N GLN A 688 35.86 29.86 32.68
CA GLN A 688 35.71 30.95 33.66
C GLN A 688 34.73 32.00 33.14
N LEU A 689 34.85 32.35 31.85
CA LEU A 689 33.95 33.31 31.20
C LEU A 689 32.57 32.70 30.92
N PHE A 690 32.53 31.42 30.51
CA PHE A 690 31.30 30.72 30.11
C PHE A 690 31.12 29.37 30.81
N PRO A 691 30.70 29.38 32.09
CA PRO A 691 30.52 28.15 32.87
C PRO A 691 29.36 27.25 32.41
N LYS A 692 28.46 27.77 31.57
CA LYS A 692 27.24 27.06 31.11
C LYS A 692 27.38 26.42 29.72
N GLU A 693 28.55 26.49 29.09
CA GLU A 693 28.74 25.97 27.74
C GLU A 693 29.19 24.49 27.77
N PRO A 694 28.38 23.53 27.28
CA PRO A 694 28.72 22.11 27.36
C PRO A 694 29.87 21.72 26.43
N LYS A 695 30.02 22.37 25.26
CA LYS A 695 31.07 22.04 24.28
C LYS A 695 32.49 22.24 24.82
N LEU A 696 32.69 23.25 25.66
CA LEU A 696 33.98 23.49 26.31
C LEU A 696 34.33 22.37 27.29
N TYR A 697 33.37 21.89 28.08
CA TYR A 697 33.56 20.70 28.93
C TYR A 697 33.82 19.43 28.11
N MET A 698 33.15 19.27 26.97
CA MET A 698 33.41 18.15 26.06
C MET A 698 34.86 18.17 25.55
N GLN A 699 35.34 19.33 25.10
CA GLN A 699 36.71 19.49 24.64
C GLN A 699 37.72 19.30 25.77
N LYS A 700 37.44 19.82 26.97
CA LYS A 700 38.27 19.59 28.17
C LYS A 700 38.49 18.10 28.44
N GLY A 701 37.40 17.33 28.49
CA GLY A 701 37.45 15.89 28.72
C GLY A 701 38.15 15.15 27.58
N GLN A 702 37.91 15.52 26.32
CA GLN A 702 38.58 14.92 25.16
C GLN A 702 40.09 15.23 25.12
N ILE A 703 40.51 16.41 25.56
CA ILE A 703 41.93 16.75 25.67
C ILE A 703 42.58 15.91 26.77
N TYR A 704 41.94 15.75 27.94
CA TYR A 704 42.44 14.84 28.97
C TYR A 704 42.45 13.38 28.53
N GLU A 705 41.49 12.93 27.72
CA GLU A 705 41.53 11.62 27.07
C GLU A 705 42.75 11.49 26.16
N SER A 706 43.05 12.50 25.33
CA SER A 706 44.24 12.48 24.47
C SER A 706 45.56 12.50 25.25
N LEU A 707 45.56 13.09 26.45
CA LEU A 707 46.68 13.07 27.39
C LEU A 707 46.72 11.79 28.27
N ASN A 708 45.81 10.83 28.04
CA ASN A 708 45.63 9.61 28.84
C ASN A 708 45.35 9.84 30.35
N LYS A 709 44.91 11.04 30.75
CA LYS A 709 44.56 11.39 32.14
C LYS A 709 43.08 11.08 32.43
N ILE A 710 42.72 9.79 32.44
CA ILE A 710 41.34 9.31 32.61
C ILE A 710 40.63 9.85 33.87
N PRO A 711 41.27 9.93 35.07
CA PRO A 711 40.61 10.47 36.26
C PRO A 711 40.22 11.95 36.11
N GLN A 712 41.07 12.76 35.49
CA GLN A 712 40.83 14.18 35.26
C GLN A 712 39.79 14.39 34.16
N ALA A 713 39.77 13.54 33.13
CA ALA A 713 38.70 13.53 32.13
C ALA A 713 37.33 13.24 32.76
N ARG A 714 37.26 12.25 33.67
CA ARG A 714 36.05 11.94 34.44
C ARG A 714 35.59 13.14 35.27
N GLU A 715 36.50 13.84 35.94
CA GLU A 715 36.18 15.05 36.69
C GLU A 715 35.66 16.17 35.77
N ALA A 716 36.31 16.40 34.63
CA ALA A 716 35.89 17.40 33.64
C ALA A 716 34.48 17.11 33.07
N TYR A 717 34.18 15.87 32.73
CA TYR A 717 32.84 15.50 32.27
C TYR A 717 31.80 15.52 33.39
N THR A 718 32.13 15.05 34.60
CA THR A 718 31.18 15.06 35.72
C THR A 718 30.86 16.48 36.17
N THR A 719 31.84 17.37 36.25
CA THR A 719 31.64 18.80 36.49
C THR A 719 30.77 19.42 35.39
N GLY A 720 31.04 19.11 34.12
CA GLY A 720 30.20 19.52 33.00
C GLY A 720 28.75 19.01 33.13
N THR A 721 28.51 17.75 33.53
CA THR A 721 27.14 17.21 33.67
C THR A 721 26.37 17.82 34.83
N ARG A 722 27.07 18.37 35.83
CA ARG A 722 26.44 19.11 36.94
C ARG A 722 26.06 20.52 36.52
N GLN A 723 26.95 21.21 35.79
CA GLN A 723 26.70 22.58 35.31
C GLN A 723 25.70 22.60 34.14
N CYS A 724 25.76 21.59 33.27
CA CYS A 724 24.96 21.44 32.06
C CYS A 724 24.19 20.10 32.07
N PRO A 725 23.12 19.96 32.87
CA PRO A 725 22.36 18.72 32.97
C PRO A 725 21.50 18.41 31.73
N GLN A 726 21.33 19.36 30.80
CA GLN A 726 20.52 19.16 29.60
C GLN A 726 21.33 18.68 28.38
N SER A 727 22.67 18.70 28.43
CA SER A 727 23.48 18.35 27.26
C SER A 727 23.68 16.84 27.13
N VAL A 728 23.06 16.25 26.12
CA VAL A 728 23.10 14.81 25.84
C VAL A 728 24.50 14.32 25.44
N PRO A 729 25.23 14.97 24.52
CA PRO A 729 26.53 14.47 24.07
C PRO A 729 27.55 14.33 25.21
N LEU A 730 27.43 15.14 26.27
CA LEU A 730 28.30 15.09 27.43
C LEU A 730 28.08 13.81 28.26
N TYR A 731 26.83 13.40 28.44
CA TYR A 731 26.50 12.12 29.08
C TYR A 731 26.97 10.93 28.23
N LEU A 732 26.88 11.04 26.89
CA LEU A 732 27.37 10.01 25.99
C LEU A 732 28.89 9.86 26.08
N LEU A 733 29.64 10.97 26.06
CA LEU A 733 31.10 10.95 26.23
C LEU A 733 31.50 10.40 27.60
N LEU A 734 30.82 10.81 28.67
CA LEU A 734 31.07 10.28 30.01
C LEU A 734 30.80 8.78 30.09
N SER A 735 29.67 8.31 29.53
CA SER A 735 29.34 6.88 29.51
C SER A 735 30.38 6.06 28.73
N ARG A 736 30.78 6.53 27.54
CA ARG A 736 31.82 5.91 26.71
C ARG A 736 33.20 5.93 27.39
N LEU A 737 33.51 6.97 28.16
CA LEU A 737 34.74 7.02 28.95
C LEU A 737 34.74 5.96 30.06
N GLU A 738 33.64 5.84 30.82
CA GLU A 738 33.53 4.83 31.89
C GLU A 738 33.54 3.40 31.35
N GLU A 739 32.96 3.20 30.16
CA GLU A 739 33.03 1.95 29.43
C GLU A 739 34.47 1.61 29.01
N LYS A 740 35.22 2.57 28.43
CA LYS A 740 36.65 2.39 28.14
C LYS A 740 37.47 2.10 29.39
N ALA A 741 37.08 2.66 30.53
CA ALA A 741 37.69 2.39 31.82
C ALA A 741 37.28 1.04 32.44
N GLY A 742 36.42 0.26 31.76
CA GLY A 742 35.96 -1.06 32.19
C GLY A 742 34.86 -1.05 33.27
N VAL A 743 34.38 0.12 33.71
CA VAL A 743 33.42 0.25 34.81
C VAL A 743 31.99 0.39 34.27
N THR A 744 31.46 -0.70 33.72
CA THR A 744 30.12 -0.75 33.09
C THR A 744 28.98 -0.36 34.03
N VAL A 745 29.09 -0.68 35.33
CA VAL A 745 28.08 -0.32 36.34
C VAL A 745 27.97 1.19 36.53
N LYS A 746 29.10 1.91 36.53
CA LYS A 746 29.10 3.38 36.60
C LYS A 746 28.58 3.99 35.30
N ALA A 747 28.91 3.40 34.16
CA ALA A 747 28.38 3.85 32.87
C ALA A 747 26.84 3.72 32.81
N ARG A 748 26.27 2.63 33.35
CA ARG A 748 24.81 2.47 33.51
C ARG A 748 24.21 3.55 34.39
N SER A 749 24.77 3.80 35.58
CA SER A 749 24.23 4.81 36.49
C SER A 749 24.33 6.23 35.92
N VAL A 750 25.38 6.52 35.14
CA VAL A 750 25.50 7.78 34.40
C VAL A 750 24.39 7.94 33.36
N LEU A 751 24.08 6.89 32.59
CA LEU A 751 23.00 6.93 31.59
C LEU A 751 21.61 6.97 32.25
N ASP A 752 21.42 6.28 33.37
CA ASP A 752 20.17 6.35 34.14
C ASP A 752 19.94 7.77 34.66
N ARG A 753 20.99 8.41 35.19
CA ARG A 753 20.97 9.82 35.57
C ARG A 753 20.72 10.74 34.38
N ALA A 754 21.28 10.43 33.21
CA ALA A 754 21.05 11.19 31.98
C ALA A 754 19.58 11.12 31.55
N ARG A 755 18.94 9.94 31.60
CA ARG A 755 17.52 9.74 31.26
C ARG A 755 16.58 10.49 32.22
N LEU A 756 16.96 10.60 33.50
CA LEU A 756 16.22 11.41 34.47
C LEU A 756 16.36 12.91 34.21
N ALA A 757 17.56 13.37 33.82
CA ALA A 757 17.84 14.77 33.54
C ALA A 757 17.23 15.25 32.22
N VAL A 758 17.32 14.43 31.16
CA VAL A 758 16.77 14.67 29.83
C VAL A 758 15.78 13.55 29.49
N LYS A 759 14.52 13.79 29.81
CA LYS A 759 13.44 12.83 29.54
C LYS A 759 13.21 12.69 28.03
N LYS A 760 12.84 11.48 27.58
CA LYS A 760 12.37 11.18 26.21
C LYS A 760 13.35 11.45 25.07
N ASN A 761 14.67 11.52 25.31
CA ASN A 761 15.62 11.62 24.20
C ASN A 761 16.00 10.24 23.63
N PRO A 762 15.76 9.98 22.32
CA PRO A 762 16.17 8.73 21.68
C PRO A 762 17.68 8.44 21.69
N GLU A 763 18.56 9.44 21.56
CA GLU A 763 20.02 9.19 21.54
C GLU A 763 20.51 8.52 22.84
N LEU A 764 20.02 8.99 23.99
CA LEU A 764 20.35 8.41 25.29
C LEU A 764 19.86 6.96 25.41
N TRP A 765 18.63 6.70 24.95
CA TRP A 765 18.08 5.35 24.92
C TRP A 765 18.89 4.43 24.01
N THR A 766 19.29 4.89 22.82
CA THR A 766 20.11 4.09 21.90
C THR A 766 21.45 3.71 22.51
N GLU A 767 22.10 4.64 23.21
CA GLU A 767 23.38 4.38 23.86
C GLU A 767 23.24 3.45 25.08
N THR A 768 22.13 3.49 25.83
CA THR A 768 21.86 2.47 26.86
C THR A 768 21.71 1.06 26.27
N VAL A 769 21.00 0.94 25.15
CA VAL A 769 20.82 -0.35 24.46
C VAL A 769 22.15 -0.84 23.89
N ARG A 770 22.94 0.05 23.27
CA ARG A 770 24.29 -0.25 22.75
C ARG A 770 25.26 -0.65 23.86
N LEU A 771 25.17 -0.03 25.04
CA LEU A 771 26.01 -0.38 26.18
C LEU A 771 25.70 -1.80 26.67
N GLU A 772 24.43 -2.15 26.85
CA GLU A 772 24.05 -3.51 27.26
C GLU A 772 24.39 -4.55 26.20
N ARG A 773 24.27 -4.20 24.92
CA ARG A 773 24.72 -5.04 23.80
C ARG A 773 26.23 -5.29 23.86
N ARG A 774 27.03 -4.24 24.06
CA ARG A 774 28.50 -4.35 24.18
C ARG A 774 28.93 -5.12 25.43
N ALA A 775 28.14 -5.04 26.50
CA ALA A 775 28.32 -5.85 27.70
C ALA A 775 27.83 -7.32 27.55
N GLY A 776 27.27 -7.70 26.39
CA GLY A 776 26.80 -9.07 26.10
C GLY A 776 25.40 -9.44 26.62
N ASN A 777 24.68 -8.52 27.27
CA ASN A 777 23.38 -8.78 27.88
C ASN A 777 22.21 -8.49 26.91
N LEU A 778 22.03 -9.34 25.89
CA LEU A 778 21.02 -9.14 24.84
C LEU A 778 19.57 -9.12 25.36
N THR A 779 19.27 -9.91 26.40
CA THR A 779 17.93 -9.97 27.01
C THR A 779 17.55 -8.64 27.68
N ARG A 780 18.48 -8.09 28.46
CA ARG A 780 18.32 -6.77 29.11
C ARG A 780 18.27 -5.66 28.06
N ALA A 781 19.07 -5.75 27.00
CA ALA A 781 19.02 -4.81 25.88
C ALA A 781 17.64 -4.81 25.20
N ALA A 782 17.03 -5.99 24.97
CA ALA A 782 15.70 -6.09 24.40
C ALA A 782 14.60 -5.51 25.32
N GLN A 783 14.70 -5.72 26.64
CA GLN A 783 13.78 -5.13 27.62
C GLN A 783 13.87 -3.60 27.65
N ILE A 784 15.09 -3.06 27.72
CA ILE A 784 15.34 -1.61 27.66
C ILE A 784 14.86 -1.05 26.33
N MET A 785 15.02 -1.78 25.23
CA MET A 785 14.53 -1.36 23.93
C MET A 785 13.00 -1.30 23.88
N ALA A 786 12.32 -2.25 24.49
CA ALA A 786 10.86 -2.23 24.59
C ALA A 786 10.38 -1.00 25.40
N GLN A 787 11.07 -0.67 26.50
CA GLN A 787 10.81 0.55 27.27
C GLN A 787 11.09 1.82 26.45
N ALA A 788 12.20 1.84 25.71
CA ALA A 788 12.57 2.97 24.86
C ALA A 788 11.50 3.26 23.80
N LEU A 789 10.97 2.22 23.14
CA LEU A 789 9.93 2.36 22.12
C LEU A 789 8.55 2.69 22.68
N GLN A 790 8.30 2.41 23.97
CA GLN A 790 7.08 2.87 24.66
C GLN A 790 7.13 4.36 24.97
N GLU A 791 8.28 4.85 25.43
CA GLU A 791 8.45 6.28 25.73
C GLU A 791 8.64 7.14 24.49
N VAL A 792 9.37 6.61 23.50
CA VAL A 792 9.77 7.28 22.26
C VAL A 792 9.47 6.35 21.08
N SER A 793 8.20 6.33 20.66
CA SER A 793 7.75 5.51 19.52
C SER A 793 8.23 6.03 18.16
N ASN A 794 8.50 7.34 18.07
CA ASN A 794 8.68 8.07 16.80
C ASN A 794 10.15 8.25 16.39
N SER A 795 11.08 7.47 16.92
CA SER A 795 12.52 7.62 16.61
C SER A 795 13.05 6.54 15.69
N GLY A 796 13.51 6.92 14.50
CA GLY A 796 14.13 6.04 13.51
C GLY A 796 15.46 5.46 13.95
N LEU A 797 16.26 6.16 14.76
CA LEU A 797 17.54 5.64 15.28
C LEU A 797 17.30 4.43 16.21
N LEU A 798 16.30 4.51 17.08
CA LEU A 798 15.87 3.40 17.91
C LEU A 798 15.40 2.23 17.04
N TRP A 799 14.47 2.46 16.10
CA TRP A 799 14.00 1.41 15.21
C TRP A 799 15.13 0.73 14.41
N ALA A 800 16.09 1.49 13.92
CA ALA A 800 17.26 0.96 13.21
C ALA A 800 18.09 0.01 14.10
N GLU A 801 18.38 0.39 15.35
CA GLU A 801 19.11 -0.46 16.30
C GLU A 801 18.36 -1.77 16.61
N LYS A 802 17.04 -1.71 16.80
CA LYS A 802 16.22 -2.91 17.02
C LYS A 802 16.25 -3.86 15.83
N ILE A 803 16.08 -3.32 14.62
CA ILE A 803 16.05 -4.10 13.38
C ILE A 803 17.38 -4.85 13.16
N TRP A 804 18.51 -4.20 13.44
CA TRP A 804 19.83 -4.81 13.16
C TRP A 804 20.30 -5.79 14.22
N HIS A 805 20.19 -5.41 15.50
CA HIS A 805 20.90 -6.10 16.58
C HIS A 805 20.02 -6.93 17.51
N LEU A 806 18.73 -6.64 17.61
CA LEU A 806 17.82 -7.37 18.50
C LEU A 806 16.96 -8.39 17.76
N GLU A 807 16.67 -8.16 16.48
CA GLU A 807 15.77 -9.01 15.70
C GLU A 807 16.54 -9.99 14.78
N PRO A 808 16.10 -11.26 14.68
CA PRO A 808 16.61 -12.21 13.71
C PRO A 808 16.40 -11.74 12.27
N ARG A 809 17.25 -12.19 11.34
CA ARG A 809 17.22 -11.78 9.91
C ARG A 809 15.84 -11.92 9.26
N THR A 810 15.07 -12.96 9.60
CA THR A 810 13.73 -13.22 9.06
C THR A 810 12.68 -12.18 9.50
N GLN A 811 12.85 -11.59 10.68
CA GLN A 811 11.90 -10.62 11.25
C GLN A 811 12.22 -9.17 10.87
N ARG A 812 13.38 -8.90 10.25
CA ARG A 812 13.81 -7.53 9.93
C ARG A 812 12.84 -6.80 9.00
N LYS A 813 12.35 -7.48 7.96
CA LYS A 813 11.43 -6.90 6.97
C LYS A 813 10.04 -6.56 7.51
N PRO A 814 9.32 -7.43 8.25
CA PRO A 814 8.05 -7.04 8.87
C PRO A 814 8.24 -5.93 9.91
N ARG A 815 9.35 -5.96 10.67
CA ARG A 815 9.68 -4.90 11.64
C ARG A 815 10.03 -3.57 10.99
N SER A 816 10.69 -3.57 9.83
CA SER A 816 10.96 -2.34 9.09
C SER A 816 9.67 -1.74 8.51
N LEU A 817 8.69 -2.55 8.11
CA LEU A 817 7.37 -2.06 7.73
C LEU A 817 6.59 -1.51 8.92
N GLU A 818 6.67 -2.14 10.10
CA GLU A 818 6.11 -1.59 11.34
C GLU A 818 6.76 -0.24 11.70
N ALA A 819 8.08 -0.15 11.54
CA ALA A 819 8.83 1.07 11.81
C ALA A 819 8.44 2.20 10.86
N ILE A 820 8.33 1.92 9.55
CA ILE A 820 7.91 2.93 8.56
C ILE A 820 6.51 3.45 8.91
N LYS A 821 5.55 2.57 9.23
CA LYS A 821 4.19 2.99 9.64
C LYS A 821 4.15 3.86 10.89
N LYS A 822 5.16 3.80 11.75
CA LYS A 822 5.25 4.60 12.98
C LYS A 822 6.08 5.86 12.79
N VAL A 823 7.04 5.82 11.86
CA VAL A 823 8.02 6.86 11.56
C VAL A 823 8.05 7.01 10.05
N ASP A 824 7.13 7.79 9.52
CA ASP A 824 6.88 7.82 8.07
C ASP A 824 8.04 8.46 7.27
N ASN A 825 8.93 9.25 7.90
CA ASN A 825 9.95 10.04 7.20
C ASN A 825 11.27 10.19 7.98
N ASP A 826 11.95 9.09 8.34
CA ASP A 826 13.30 9.15 8.93
C ASP A 826 14.40 8.62 7.98
N PRO A 827 15.45 9.41 7.66
CA PRO A 827 16.54 9.00 6.76
C PRO A 827 17.29 7.76 7.24
N ILE A 828 17.53 7.67 8.56
CA ILE A 828 18.24 6.55 9.20
C ILE A 828 17.47 5.23 9.01
N LEU A 829 16.14 5.29 9.09
CA LEU A 829 15.28 4.12 8.91
C LEU A 829 15.29 3.67 7.44
N PHE A 830 15.27 4.60 6.49
CA PHE A 830 15.37 4.28 5.07
C PHE A 830 16.72 3.66 4.72
N VAL A 831 17.82 4.13 5.32
CA VAL A 831 19.13 3.45 5.22
C VAL A 831 19.08 2.04 5.81
N ALA A 832 18.43 1.83 6.95
CA ALA A 832 18.28 0.49 7.52
C ALA A 832 17.50 -0.45 6.59
N VAL A 833 16.43 0.05 5.95
CA VAL A 833 15.64 -0.68 4.95
C VAL A 833 16.44 -0.96 3.67
N ALA A 834 17.19 0.03 3.18
CA ALA A 834 18.06 -0.11 2.02
C ALA A 834 19.13 -1.19 2.27
N ARG A 835 19.72 -1.21 3.46
CA ARG A 835 20.66 -2.25 3.89
C ARG A 835 20.00 -3.64 4.00
N ILE A 836 18.72 -3.74 4.38
CA ILE A 836 17.98 -5.03 4.33
C ILE A 836 17.86 -5.52 2.87
N PHE A 837 17.44 -4.65 1.95
CA PHE A 837 17.33 -5.01 0.53
C PHE A 837 18.68 -5.36 -0.09
N TRP A 838 19.74 -4.67 0.31
CA TRP A 838 21.10 -5.00 -0.05
C TRP A 838 21.48 -6.41 0.43
N GLY A 839 21.16 -6.75 1.68
CA GLY A 839 21.34 -8.10 2.23
C GLY A 839 20.47 -9.19 1.57
N GLU A 840 19.33 -8.83 0.98
CA GLU A 840 18.48 -9.71 0.15
C GLU A 840 18.93 -9.77 -1.33
N ARG A 841 20.01 -9.05 -1.72
CA ARG A 841 20.51 -8.89 -3.09
C ARG A 841 19.51 -8.25 -4.07
N ARG A 842 18.55 -7.47 -3.58
CA ARG A 842 17.61 -6.68 -4.40
C ARG A 842 18.20 -5.28 -4.66
N LEU A 843 19.19 -5.23 -5.55
CA LEU A 843 20.07 -4.06 -5.75
C LEU A 843 19.33 -2.79 -6.21
N GLU A 844 18.43 -2.89 -7.19
CA GLU A 844 17.65 -1.74 -7.68
C GLU A 844 16.79 -1.11 -6.59
N LYS A 845 16.13 -1.97 -5.79
CA LYS A 845 15.33 -1.51 -4.65
C LYS A 845 16.23 -0.85 -3.61
N ALA A 846 17.36 -1.46 -3.26
CA ALA A 846 18.32 -0.86 -2.31
C ALA A 846 18.77 0.54 -2.77
N ALA A 847 19.16 0.70 -4.04
CA ALA A 847 19.57 1.98 -4.62
C ALA A 847 18.47 3.05 -4.48
N SER A 848 17.24 2.73 -4.88
CA SER A 848 16.11 3.68 -4.77
C SER A 848 15.80 4.09 -3.33
N TRP A 849 15.99 3.19 -2.34
CA TRP A 849 15.82 3.52 -0.92
C TRP A 849 16.96 4.38 -0.37
N PHE A 850 18.20 4.22 -0.86
CA PHE A 850 19.29 5.12 -0.52
C PHE A 850 19.09 6.52 -1.11
N GLU A 851 18.67 6.62 -2.37
CA GLU A 851 18.37 7.90 -3.01
C GLU A 851 17.21 8.64 -2.31
N LYS A 852 16.16 7.90 -1.89
CA LYS A 852 15.08 8.46 -1.07
C LYS A 852 15.58 8.97 0.28
N ALA A 853 16.52 8.27 0.92
CA ALA A 853 17.09 8.71 2.20
C ALA A 853 17.86 10.02 2.05
N ILE A 854 18.66 10.14 0.96
CA ILE A 854 19.43 11.34 0.64
C ILE A 854 18.52 12.54 0.30
N LEU A 855 17.44 12.31 -0.45
CA LEU A 855 16.49 13.37 -0.81
C LEU A 855 15.77 13.93 0.42
N LEU A 856 15.52 13.07 1.43
CA LEU A 856 14.86 13.47 2.66
C LEU A 856 15.77 14.29 3.57
N ASP A 857 17.03 13.88 3.73
CA ASP A 857 18.05 14.64 4.49
C ASP A 857 19.44 14.44 3.86
N SER A 858 19.90 15.47 3.16
CA SER A 858 21.22 15.49 2.53
C SER A 858 22.35 15.84 3.49
N ASP A 859 22.05 16.30 4.71
CA ASP A 859 23.04 16.74 5.71
C ASP A 859 23.56 15.57 6.59
N LEU A 860 22.85 14.43 6.57
CA LEU A 860 23.24 13.24 7.31
C LEU A 860 24.33 12.43 6.57
N GLY A 861 25.58 12.63 6.95
CA GLY A 861 26.78 12.02 6.36
C GLY A 861 26.83 10.49 6.44
N ASP A 862 26.20 9.88 7.44
CA ASP A 862 26.15 8.42 7.56
C ASP A 862 25.36 7.77 6.41
N THR A 863 24.35 8.47 5.86
CA THR A 863 23.55 7.97 4.72
C THR A 863 24.40 7.90 3.45
N TRP A 864 25.17 8.96 3.18
CA TRP A 864 26.13 9.04 2.09
C TRP A 864 27.19 7.95 2.19
N ALA A 865 27.71 7.70 3.38
CA ALA A 865 28.75 6.70 3.58
C ALA A 865 28.23 5.26 3.35
N TRP A 866 27.00 4.94 3.78
CA TRP A 866 26.37 3.66 3.46
C TRP A 866 26.05 3.52 1.97
N TYR A 867 25.57 4.58 1.32
CA TYR A 867 25.28 4.56 -0.12
C TYR A 867 26.57 4.42 -0.94
N TYR A 868 27.63 5.14 -0.58
CA TYR A 868 28.94 5.01 -1.18
C TYR A 868 29.48 3.57 -1.06
N LYS A 869 29.37 2.94 0.13
CA LYS A 869 29.77 1.55 0.32
C LYS A 869 28.97 0.58 -0.57
N PHE A 870 27.67 0.81 -0.74
CA PHE A 870 26.81 0.04 -1.64
C PHE A 870 27.24 0.19 -3.11
N VAL A 871 27.47 1.42 -3.57
CA VAL A 871 27.89 1.72 -4.94
C VAL A 871 29.31 1.19 -5.22
N CYS A 872 30.22 1.20 -4.25
CA CYS A 872 31.53 0.57 -4.41
C CYS A 872 31.47 -0.95 -4.63
N GLN A 873 30.45 -1.65 -4.10
CA GLN A 873 30.31 -3.09 -4.27
C GLN A 873 29.51 -3.50 -5.52
N HIS A 874 28.55 -2.68 -5.94
CA HIS A 874 27.55 -3.08 -6.95
C HIS A 874 27.28 -2.04 -8.05
N GLY A 875 27.82 -0.84 -7.95
CA GLY A 875 27.59 0.26 -8.89
C GLY A 875 28.67 0.39 -9.96
N THR A 876 28.35 1.15 -11.01
CA THR A 876 29.33 1.61 -12.01
C THR A 876 30.20 2.72 -11.43
N ASP A 877 31.39 2.93 -12.01
CA ASP A 877 32.30 3.98 -11.55
C ASP A 877 31.70 5.39 -11.74
N GLU A 878 30.90 5.61 -12.79
CA GLU A 878 30.15 6.86 -12.99
C GLU A 878 29.20 7.19 -11.83
N LYS A 879 28.45 6.20 -11.35
CA LYS A 879 27.55 6.39 -10.20
C LYS A 879 28.34 6.68 -8.93
N ARG A 880 29.55 6.13 -8.79
CA ARG A 880 30.43 6.42 -7.64
C ARG A 880 30.83 7.89 -7.62
N GLU A 881 31.26 8.41 -8.76
CA GLU A 881 31.60 9.84 -8.92
C GLU A 881 30.38 10.73 -8.72
N GLU A 882 29.20 10.29 -9.16
CA GLU A 882 27.94 10.99 -8.91
C GLU A 882 27.62 11.08 -7.41
N VAL A 883 27.79 9.98 -6.65
CA VAL A 883 27.58 10.01 -5.18
C VAL A 883 28.56 10.94 -4.50
N ILE A 884 29.84 10.90 -4.89
CA ILE A 884 30.88 11.76 -4.31
C ILE A 884 30.56 13.22 -4.61
N SER A 885 30.30 13.58 -5.86
CA SER A 885 30.00 14.96 -6.26
C SER A 885 28.76 15.50 -5.55
N LYS A 886 27.68 14.71 -5.45
CA LYS A 886 26.49 15.10 -4.68
C LYS A 886 26.77 15.28 -3.19
N CYS A 887 27.60 14.43 -2.58
CA CYS A 887 28.01 14.55 -1.18
C CYS A 887 28.87 15.80 -0.94
N VAL A 888 29.77 16.13 -1.87
CA VAL A 888 30.58 17.37 -1.80
C VAL A 888 29.70 18.61 -1.92
N LEU A 889 28.72 18.59 -2.82
CA LEU A 889 27.74 19.68 -2.97
C LEU A 889 26.88 19.89 -1.72
N SER A 890 26.49 18.80 -1.03
CA SER A 890 25.61 18.89 0.14
C SER A 890 26.33 19.25 1.45
N GLU A 891 27.66 19.12 1.52
CA GLU A 891 28.50 19.38 2.70
C GLU A 891 27.93 18.80 4.03
N PRO A 892 27.76 17.47 4.17
CA PRO A 892 27.08 16.89 5.34
C PRO A 892 27.85 17.10 6.65
N LYS A 893 27.11 17.43 7.73
CA LYS A 893 27.65 17.74 9.07
C LYS A 893 27.11 16.83 10.16
N HIS A 894 25.99 16.16 9.92
CA HIS A 894 25.34 15.31 10.91
C HIS A 894 25.64 13.83 10.65
N GLY A 895 25.50 13.00 11.67
CA GLY A 895 25.83 11.57 11.64
C GLY A 895 26.70 11.17 12.82
N GLU A 896 26.40 10.04 13.43
CA GLU A 896 27.13 9.55 14.60
C GLU A 896 28.56 9.14 14.23
N VAL A 897 28.71 8.45 13.10
CA VAL A 897 30.03 7.99 12.63
C VAL A 897 30.72 9.11 11.89
N TRP A 898 29.99 9.84 11.04
CA TRP A 898 30.49 11.02 10.34
C TRP A 898 31.14 12.03 11.30
N GLN A 899 30.43 12.44 12.35
CA GLN A 899 30.97 13.41 13.31
C GLN A 899 32.14 12.85 14.12
N ALA A 900 32.17 11.55 14.41
CA ALA A 900 33.31 10.94 15.09
C ALA A 900 34.57 11.02 14.22
N VAL A 901 34.47 10.69 12.92
CA VAL A 901 35.62 10.74 12.00
C VAL A 901 36.05 12.17 11.68
N ALA A 902 35.10 13.07 11.44
CA ALA A 902 35.38 14.45 11.07
C ALA A 902 35.98 15.27 12.22
N LYS A 903 35.63 14.93 13.47
CA LYS A 903 36.15 15.62 14.68
C LYS A 903 37.43 14.99 15.23
N ASP A 904 37.88 13.86 14.68
CA ASP A 904 39.16 13.26 15.06
C ASP A 904 40.31 14.21 14.65
N PRO A 905 41.19 14.66 15.57
CA PRO A 905 42.27 15.61 15.24
C PRO A 905 43.22 15.12 14.14
N LYS A 906 43.36 13.79 13.97
CA LYS A 906 44.21 13.16 12.94
C LYS A 906 43.67 13.33 11.52
N ASN A 907 42.39 13.62 11.35
CA ASN A 907 41.74 13.80 10.06
C ASN A 907 41.52 15.28 9.72
N TRP A 908 42.13 16.18 10.49
CA TRP A 908 42.08 17.60 10.23
C TRP A 908 42.76 17.95 8.90
N GLY A 909 42.13 18.83 8.10
CA GLY A 909 42.63 19.24 6.79
C GLY A 909 42.29 18.30 5.63
N LYS A 910 41.64 17.16 5.88
CA LYS A 910 41.16 16.26 4.81
C LYS A 910 39.88 16.79 4.18
N GLY A 911 39.79 16.67 2.85
CA GLY A 911 38.58 17.03 2.11
C GLY A 911 37.38 16.13 2.46
N ILE A 912 36.16 16.60 2.14
CA ILE A 912 34.91 15.87 2.41
C ILE A 912 34.91 14.48 1.75
N GLU A 913 35.51 14.35 0.56
CA GLU A 913 35.61 13.08 -0.15
C GLU A 913 36.45 12.04 0.62
N GLU A 914 37.56 12.49 1.23
CA GLU A 914 38.41 11.62 2.02
C GLU A 914 37.73 11.23 3.33
N ILE A 915 37.02 12.17 3.96
CA ILE A 915 36.20 11.89 5.14
C ILE A 915 35.13 10.85 4.80
N LEU A 916 34.44 10.98 3.66
CA LEU A 916 33.45 10.01 3.19
C LEU A 916 34.05 8.61 3.04
N LYS A 917 35.23 8.50 2.42
CA LYS A 917 35.95 7.21 2.27
C LYS A 917 36.32 6.62 3.63
N LEU A 918 36.81 7.44 4.58
CA LEU A 918 37.16 7.00 5.93
C LEU A 918 35.94 6.58 6.75
N VAL A 919 34.82 7.29 6.62
CA VAL A 919 33.55 6.95 7.29
C VAL A 919 33.01 5.64 6.71
N ALA A 920 33.00 5.49 5.38
CA ALA A 920 32.58 4.25 4.73
C ALA A 920 33.44 3.04 5.13
N ALA A 921 34.74 3.26 5.39
CA ALA A 921 35.63 2.23 5.90
C ALA A 921 35.39 1.90 7.39
N LYS A 922 35.06 2.89 8.23
CA LYS A 922 34.72 2.66 9.66
C LYS A 922 33.33 2.06 9.87
N LEU A 923 32.42 2.23 8.91
CA LEU A 923 31.09 1.61 8.93
C LEU A 923 31.19 0.14 8.55
N GLU A 924 31.31 -0.75 9.53
CA GLU A 924 31.24 -2.21 9.36
C GLU A 924 29.97 -2.82 9.97
#